data_AF-A0A8H4L945-F1
#
_entry.id   AF-A0A8H4L945-F1
#
_cell.length_a   1.000
_cell.length_b   1.000
_cell.length_c   1.000
_cell.angle_alpha   90.00
_cell.angle_beta   90.00
_cell.angle_gamma   90.00
#
_symmetry.space_group_name_H-M   'P 1'
#
loop_
_entity.id
_entity.type
_entity.pdbx_description
1 polymer ?
#
loop_
_entity_poly.entity_id
_entity_poly.type
_entity_poly.pdbx_seq_one_letter_code
_entity_poly.pdbx_strand_id
1 'polypeptide(L)'
;MDNHLPLLPEIWANICSFLPKPSLSRLRLTCSKLNDIALPWTFRSILLEGYDDSVERFLNIAKSPKLRVLVRELTIDTWVGPGYEYKCNNTYPFPVAFMSALPYVRLFEKATALHLRFNEVCGQDDRTDDIEETWFLRYRVLDTVCHCIAGMWTLEKQIQIDEKMSQDMSWYHVKLDYSDEDFGISQEQVLPLRELTISNLADFPEFNLYGSKAWKKVISLPSLVDLRLFVATESNDASPESAVHYQEKYEFFENLSSSWLSRAICQNLTTLSLFYRDYWGWFPKFDFRRIRGDPPLPQLKVLALGNYVFTHDWQIDWFSAIGQKNGSNGLEELYLDDCPILFEARQVGPFDARSPGYPDYHVITEGTYNPEKHEYSLRWHHILSQWATSMKGLKVFKTGHGSWNGAPRDTLHAIKQDVAFPDIDMKKLDHRLSDNLHRDFPCPEPARDFNLKDKDAWTPVKYLQGTGMSQLRASQMRYIVYDCGTGPSPWLETQRRRSMPTREPHEPEEGTRAKDYAAYEALLSAIKSRNNGTTGSSKTTWKDISFPTFQKDVELSARYWKDKFSKIGAKEKAVVGLWSRGYAYLDIIHTWGVARAGYTPQLFSLKMTDPAVVYQLLREAEAVALVHDPSYNLILENSPLPSYPGDDILSQECYLEQLPLPALRKPSKAEDIMMIYHTSGSTLGTPKLVPITAKWLDHAIATCGDVLEAVQMSRTQPTGVAMGSLSHIASTAVFWHAVSSGSCFMLPTRLPYPTSELRQMIDEYGLTNLSMFPPFLSAVFREARKDPSLLASLKTLNNISYGGLPLDRTDEAWARSQGLPLMSVFGPTELSILLFSDPKENTGYFKPPPNSKYQFVPLEDDIGSGERLLELVVPPEAPNCPHSSLRSADGKFHTGDLFVEVAPGRYVPKGRNDNWIKMETALRCDTGSIEANVMDTCGNDLVSAVVVVGAGRPCPTVFIEPKNESILDSDGNGPEGPVSKLKNDIFQRIAPFHKRRYMHERIDDPRSILVVPQGTLPRTPTKGNIRRKEVERVFQGELEALYAR
;
A
#
# COMPACT_ATOMS: atom_id res chain seq x y z
N MET A 1 0.00 43.24 -40.69
CA MET A 1 -0.11 41.81 -40.36
C MET A 1 -0.76 41.73 -39.00
N ASP A 2 -1.91 41.09 -38.93
CA ASP A 2 -2.85 41.22 -37.82
C ASP A 2 -2.28 40.72 -36.49
N ASN A 3 -2.43 41.58 -35.49
CA ASN A 3 -1.79 41.54 -34.19
C ASN A 3 -2.55 40.62 -33.21
N HIS A 4 -3.08 39.49 -33.68
CA HIS A 4 -3.83 38.56 -32.83
C HIS A 4 -2.92 37.43 -32.34
N LEU A 5 -2.71 37.36 -31.02
CA LEU A 5 -2.13 36.18 -30.40
C LEU A 5 -3.10 35.01 -30.61
N PRO A 6 -2.62 33.82 -30.98
CA PRO A 6 -3.47 32.67 -31.29
C PRO A 6 -4.19 32.09 -30.06
N LEU A 7 -3.77 32.46 -28.85
CA LEU A 7 -4.34 32.03 -27.57
C LEU A 7 -4.74 33.25 -26.73
N LEU A 8 -5.72 33.05 -25.85
CA LEU A 8 -6.15 34.06 -24.88
C LEU A 8 -5.01 34.41 -23.89
N PRO A 9 -4.93 35.66 -23.39
CA PRO A 9 -3.89 36.08 -22.44
C PRO A 9 -3.80 35.22 -21.18
N GLU A 10 -4.92 34.69 -20.69
CA GLU A 10 -4.99 33.81 -19.52
C GLU A 10 -4.29 32.46 -19.78
N ILE A 11 -4.43 31.93 -21.00
CA ILE A 11 -3.75 30.71 -21.43
C ILE A 11 -2.25 30.97 -21.52
N TRP A 12 -1.83 32.10 -22.10
CA TRP A 12 -0.43 32.49 -22.11
C TRP A 12 0.15 32.72 -20.71
N ALA A 13 -0.62 33.32 -19.80
CA ALA A 13 -0.21 33.47 -18.41
C ALA A 13 -0.01 32.11 -17.72
N ASN A 14 -0.90 31.15 -17.97
CA ASN A 14 -0.76 29.78 -17.48
C ASN A 14 0.44 29.07 -18.12
N ILE A 15 0.69 29.24 -19.42
CA ILE A 15 1.90 28.70 -20.07
C ILE A 15 3.15 29.28 -19.41
N CYS A 16 3.21 30.60 -19.23
CA CYS A 16 4.31 31.29 -18.58
C CYS A 16 4.58 30.78 -17.16
N SER A 17 3.56 30.31 -16.42
CA SER A 17 3.77 29.76 -15.07
C SER A 17 4.57 28.45 -15.05
N PHE A 18 4.65 27.73 -16.18
CA PHE A 18 5.43 26.50 -16.31
C PHE A 18 6.76 26.70 -17.06
N LEU A 19 7.04 27.90 -17.59
CA LEU A 19 8.25 28.16 -18.36
C LEU A 19 9.44 28.53 -17.47
N PRO A 20 10.65 28.03 -17.75
CA PRO A 20 11.84 28.43 -17.03
C PRO A 20 12.22 29.88 -17.36
N LYS A 21 12.96 30.53 -16.45
CA LYS A 21 13.33 31.96 -16.53
C LYS A 21 14.03 32.37 -17.85
N PRO A 22 14.93 31.57 -18.46
CA PRO A 22 15.48 31.88 -19.78
C PRO A 22 14.42 31.91 -20.88
N SER A 23 13.48 30.97 -20.86
CA SER A 23 12.37 30.91 -21.82
C SER A 23 11.43 32.11 -21.67
N LEU A 24 11.11 32.50 -20.44
CA LEU A 24 10.34 33.73 -20.16
C LEU A 24 11.05 34.98 -20.66
N SER A 25 12.36 35.08 -20.44
CA SER A 25 13.17 36.20 -20.92
C SER A 25 13.18 36.30 -22.45
N ARG A 26 13.31 35.17 -23.16
CA ARG A 26 13.23 35.12 -24.62
C ARG A 26 11.82 35.44 -25.13
N LEU A 27 10.78 34.93 -24.45
CA LEU A 27 9.39 35.16 -24.82
C LEU A 27 9.05 36.66 -24.81
N ARG A 28 9.61 37.43 -23.87
CA ARG A 28 9.46 38.89 -23.84
C ARG A 28 9.99 39.60 -25.09
N LEU A 29 10.99 39.03 -25.76
CA LEU A 29 11.62 39.64 -26.94
C LEU A 29 10.85 39.34 -28.23
N THR A 30 9.81 38.50 -28.18
CA THR A 30 9.07 38.09 -29.38
C THR A 30 8.10 39.17 -29.89
N CYS A 31 7.31 39.80 -29.02
CA CYS A 31 6.44 40.92 -29.34
C CYS A 31 5.99 41.68 -28.08
N SER A 32 5.41 42.87 -28.24
CA SER A 32 4.94 43.70 -27.12
C SER A 32 3.88 43.00 -26.24
N LYS A 33 2.91 42.30 -26.86
CA LYS A 33 1.87 41.58 -26.10
C LYS A 33 2.43 40.44 -25.25
N LEU A 34 3.38 39.66 -25.79
CA LEU A 34 4.03 38.59 -25.04
C LEU A 34 5.00 39.12 -23.99
N ASN A 35 5.62 40.29 -24.23
CA ASN A 35 6.34 41.01 -23.18
C ASN A 35 5.41 41.34 -22.01
N ASP A 36 4.24 41.93 -22.26
CA ASP A 36 3.32 42.33 -21.18
C ASP A 36 2.86 41.12 -20.33
N ILE A 37 2.69 39.95 -20.94
CA ILE A 37 2.30 38.71 -20.25
C ILE A 37 3.49 38.06 -19.54
N ALA A 38 4.66 37.95 -20.17
CA ALA A 38 5.83 37.23 -19.62
C ALA A 38 6.66 38.06 -18.64
N LEU A 39 6.56 39.40 -18.68
CA LEU A 39 7.32 40.31 -17.82
C LEU A 39 7.05 40.07 -16.32
N PRO A 40 5.79 39.97 -15.85
CA PRO A 40 5.50 39.63 -14.45
C PRO A 40 6.10 38.29 -14.03
N TRP A 41 6.07 37.27 -14.89
CA TRP A 41 6.64 35.95 -14.59
C TRP A 41 8.17 35.97 -14.56
N THR A 42 8.81 36.76 -15.42
CA THR A 42 10.28 36.85 -15.50
C THR A 42 10.88 37.47 -14.24
N PHE A 43 10.22 38.49 -13.69
CA PHE A 43 10.66 39.20 -12.49
C PHE A 43 9.94 38.75 -11.22
N ARG A 44 9.13 37.68 -11.29
CA ARG A 44 8.39 37.15 -10.14
C ARG A 44 9.33 36.73 -9.00
N SER A 45 10.40 36.03 -9.36
CA SER A 45 11.41 35.52 -8.43
C SER A 45 12.77 36.14 -8.75
N ILE A 46 13.39 36.75 -7.74
CA ILE A 46 14.71 37.37 -7.82
C ILE A 46 15.63 36.83 -6.72
N LEU A 47 16.92 36.86 -7.00
CA LEU A 47 17.97 36.28 -6.19
C LEU A 47 19.01 37.37 -5.87
N LEU A 48 19.42 37.44 -4.61
CA LEU A 48 20.55 38.22 -4.12
C LEU A 48 21.60 37.24 -3.61
N GLU A 49 22.73 37.16 -4.30
CA GLU A 49 23.87 36.30 -3.94
C GLU A 49 25.09 37.14 -3.55
N GLY A 50 25.99 36.56 -2.75
CA GLY A 50 27.25 37.16 -2.29
C GLY A 50 28.31 37.41 -3.37
N TYR A 51 28.03 37.11 -4.64
CA TYR A 51 28.99 37.09 -5.74
C TYR A 51 28.37 37.54 -7.08
N ASP A 52 29.23 37.67 -8.11
CA ASP A 52 28.88 38.10 -9.48
C ASP A 52 28.12 39.45 -9.53
N ASP A 53 27.55 39.77 -10.70
CA ASP A 53 26.62 40.89 -10.92
C ASP A 53 25.24 40.65 -10.26
N SER A 54 25.13 39.73 -9.29
CA SER A 54 23.87 39.43 -8.59
C SER A 54 23.37 40.65 -7.82
N VAL A 55 24.27 41.28 -7.06
CA VAL A 55 24.00 42.50 -6.28
C VAL A 55 23.54 43.64 -7.18
N GLU A 56 24.26 43.91 -8.28
CA GLU A 56 23.92 44.99 -9.20
C GLU A 56 22.53 44.77 -9.83
N ARG A 57 22.23 43.56 -10.29
CA ARG A 57 20.90 43.22 -10.84
C ARG A 57 19.80 43.36 -9.81
N PHE A 58 20.03 42.93 -8.57
CA PHE A 58 19.08 43.08 -7.48
C PHE A 58 18.78 44.56 -7.20
N LEU A 59 19.81 45.40 -7.07
CA LEU A 59 19.67 46.84 -6.84
C LEU A 59 18.96 47.53 -8.01
N ASN A 60 19.30 47.21 -9.26
CA ASN A 60 18.64 47.77 -10.44
C ASN A 60 17.14 47.45 -10.48
N ILE A 61 16.75 46.24 -10.05
CA ILE A 61 15.32 45.87 -9.94
C ILE A 61 14.66 46.58 -8.76
N ALA A 62 15.31 46.62 -7.58
CA ALA A 62 14.79 47.26 -6.37
C ALA A 62 14.52 48.76 -6.57
N LYS A 63 15.46 49.45 -7.23
CA LYS A 63 15.39 50.89 -7.54
C LYS A 63 14.39 51.21 -8.65
N SER A 64 13.93 50.22 -9.43
CA SER A 64 12.99 50.42 -10.54
C SER A 64 11.53 50.29 -10.09
N PRO A 65 10.73 51.38 -10.10
CA PRO A 65 9.33 51.32 -9.68
C PRO A 65 8.48 50.37 -10.53
N LYS A 66 8.82 50.19 -11.81
CA LYS A 66 8.11 49.30 -12.74
C LYS A 66 8.40 47.82 -12.46
N LEU A 67 9.59 47.48 -11.98
CA LEU A 67 10.02 46.09 -11.80
C LEU A 67 9.80 45.60 -10.37
N ARG A 68 10.10 46.41 -9.35
CA ARG A 68 9.98 46.00 -7.93
C ARG A 68 8.56 45.54 -7.56
N VAL A 69 7.53 46.11 -8.19
CA VAL A 69 6.12 45.76 -7.96
C VAL A 69 5.72 44.41 -8.56
N LEU A 70 6.54 43.82 -9.44
CA LEU A 70 6.31 42.51 -10.07
C LEU A 70 6.87 41.37 -9.23
N VAL A 71 7.81 41.66 -8.32
CA VAL A 71 8.47 40.67 -7.47
C VAL A 71 7.47 40.11 -6.46
N ARG A 72 7.47 38.78 -6.32
CA ARG A 72 6.65 38.01 -5.37
C ARG A 72 7.49 37.11 -4.48
N GLU A 73 8.65 36.67 -4.98
CA GLU A 73 9.55 35.74 -4.31
C GLU A 73 10.96 36.33 -4.28
N LEU A 74 11.58 36.29 -3.10
CA LEU A 74 12.93 36.75 -2.85
C LEU A 74 13.78 35.58 -2.34
N THR A 75 14.94 35.36 -2.92
CA THR A 75 15.96 34.47 -2.37
C THR A 75 17.19 35.28 -2.00
N ILE A 76 17.65 35.16 -0.75
CA ILE A 76 18.86 35.81 -0.23
C ILE A 76 19.81 34.68 0.14
N ASP A 77 20.93 34.60 -0.55
CA ASP A 77 21.90 33.52 -0.45
C ASP A 77 23.27 34.09 -0.11
N THR A 78 23.82 33.71 1.05
CA THR A 78 25.11 34.22 1.54
C THR A 78 26.30 33.61 0.82
N TRP A 79 26.10 32.63 -0.07
CA TRP A 79 27.16 31.99 -0.82
C TRP A 79 27.97 33.02 -1.63
N VAL A 80 29.30 32.93 -1.51
CA VAL A 80 30.28 33.82 -2.15
C VAL A 80 30.78 33.30 -3.52
N GLY A 81 30.11 32.27 -4.05
CA GLY A 81 30.27 31.82 -5.43
C GLY A 81 31.25 30.65 -5.62
N PRO A 82 31.34 30.12 -6.86
CA PRO A 82 32.05 28.87 -7.17
C PRO A 82 33.58 28.96 -7.17
N GLY A 83 34.12 30.18 -7.04
CA GLY A 83 35.55 30.45 -6.93
C GLY A 83 36.10 30.29 -5.51
N TYR A 84 35.23 30.04 -4.53
CA TYR A 84 35.59 29.83 -3.14
C TYR A 84 35.09 28.46 -2.66
N GLU A 85 35.92 27.77 -1.89
CA GLU A 85 35.64 26.45 -1.31
C GLU A 85 35.74 26.55 0.21
N TYR A 86 34.63 26.31 0.89
CA TYR A 86 34.52 26.40 2.34
C TYR A 86 35.37 25.29 2.99
N LYS A 87 35.92 25.56 4.18
CA LYS A 87 36.89 24.72 4.92
C LYS A 87 38.23 24.46 4.23
N CYS A 88 38.45 25.01 3.04
CA CYS A 88 39.64 24.70 2.22
C CYS A 88 40.56 25.90 1.98
N ASN A 89 40.09 27.13 2.19
CA ASN A 89 40.82 28.36 1.86
C ASN A 89 41.16 29.18 3.11
N ASN A 90 42.37 29.75 3.16
CA ASN A 90 42.88 30.48 4.33
C ASN A 90 42.18 31.82 4.65
N THR A 91 41.30 32.36 3.81
CA THR A 91 40.63 33.65 4.08
C THR A 91 39.27 33.74 3.40
N TYR A 92 38.22 33.95 4.19
CA TYR A 92 36.85 34.12 3.69
C TYR A 92 36.63 35.47 2.98
N PRO A 93 36.14 35.50 1.73
CA PRO A 93 35.88 36.75 1.02
C PRO A 93 34.57 37.38 1.52
N PHE A 94 34.67 38.18 2.59
CA PHE A 94 33.50 38.85 3.17
C PHE A 94 32.69 39.65 2.12
N PRO A 95 31.39 39.35 1.91
CA PRO A 95 30.64 39.87 0.77
C PRO A 95 30.05 41.27 1.05
N VAL A 96 30.92 42.29 1.03
CA VAL A 96 30.63 43.71 1.31
C VAL A 96 29.41 44.24 0.54
N ALA A 97 29.39 44.00 -0.77
CA ALA A 97 28.35 44.51 -1.67
C ALA A 97 26.98 43.88 -1.37
N PHE A 98 26.97 42.58 -1.05
CA PHE A 98 25.76 41.86 -0.64
C PHE A 98 25.21 42.43 0.66
N MET A 99 26.05 42.61 1.69
CA MET A 99 25.62 43.18 2.97
C MET A 99 25.03 44.59 2.81
N SER A 100 25.63 45.40 1.93
CA SER A 100 25.16 46.76 1.60
C SER A 100 23.81 46.74 0.86
N ALA A 101 23.48 45.67 0.14
CA ALA A 101 22.23 45.51 -0.60
C ALA A 101 21.07 44.93 0.23
N LEU A 102 21.33 44.26 1.35
CA LEU A 102 20.28 43.65 2.20
C LEU A 102 19.14 44.61 2.58
N PRO A 103 19.40 45.89 2.97
CA PRO A 103 18.32 46.83 3.27
C PRO A 103 17.30 47.04 2.16
N TYR A 104 17.67 46.81 0.90
CA TYR A 104 16.79 47.03 -0.25
C TYR A 104 15.66 46.02 -0.36
N VAL A 105 15.69 44.94 0.43
CA VAL A 105 14.58 43.99 0.59
C VAL A 105 13.27 44.72 0.92
N ARG A 106 13.35 45.81 1.69
CA ARG A 106 12.18 46.64 2.07
C ARG A 106 11.43 47.25 0.87
N LEU A 107 12.07 47.37 -0.30
CA LEU A 107 11.46 48.00 -1.48
C LEU A 107 10.53 47.06 -2.27
N PHE A 108 10.49 45.76 -1.95
CA PHE A 108 9.66 44.77 -2.64
C PHE A 108 8.31 44.60 -1.93
N GLU A 109 7.49 45.64 -1.97
CA GLU A 109 6.19 45.77 -1.28
C GLU A 109 5.17 44.64 -1.53
N LYS A 110 5.37 43.86 -2.59
CA LYS A 110 4.48 42.78 -3.02
C LYS A 110 5.10 41.40 -2.84
N ALA A 111 6.28 41.30 -2.23
CA ALA A 111 6.92 40.02 -1.91
C ALA A 111 6.07 39.25 -0.89
N THR A 112 5.68 38.04 -1.27
CA THR A 112 4.88 37.12 -0.44
C THR A 112 5.69 35.91 0.03
N ALA A 113 6.85 35.64 -0.56
CA ALA A 113 7.73 34.57 -0.14
C ALA A 113 9.17 35.07 -0.03
N LEU A 114 9.86 34.64 1.03
CA LEU A 114 11.26 34.93 1.28
C LEU A 114 12.00 33.65 1.66
N HIS A 115 13.09 33.38 0.95
CA HIS A 115 13.96 32.24 1.20
C HIS A 115 15.35 32.75 1.57
N LEU A 116 15.75 32.54 2.82
CA LEU A 116 17.10 32.79 3.30
C LEU A 116 17.90 31.51 3.16
N ARG A 117 19.10 31.60 2.60
CA ARG A 117 20.01 30.46 2.45
C ARG A 117 21.35 30.86 3.02
N PHE A 118 21.77 30.08 3.99
CA PHE A 118 23.11 30.14 4.56
C PHE A 118 23.94 28.95 4.08
N ASN A 119 25.26 29.02 4.25
CA ASN A 119 26.12 27.87 4.01
C ASN A 119 25.83 26.74 5.02
N GLU A 120 26.20 25.50 4.74
CA GLU A 120 26.09 24.42 5.72
C GLU A 120 27.16 24.49 6.81
N VAL A 121 28.29 25.14 6.53
CA VAL A 121 29.41 25.34 7.46
C VAL A 121 29.14 26.60 8.30
N CYS A 122 28.99 26.42 9.62
CA CYS A 122 28.80 27.51 10.57
C CYS A 122 29.21 27.12 11.98
N GLY A 123 29.44 28.13 12.82
CA GLY A 123 29.83 27.95 14.22
C GLY A 123 30.40 29.22 14.83
N GLN A 124 31.12 29.03 15.95
CA GLN A 124 31.84 30.09 16.66
C GLN A 124 33.26 30.29 16.13
N ASP A 125 33.67 31.53 15.91
CA ASP A 125 34.95 31.92 15.29
C ASP A 125 36.20 31.56 16.12
N ASP A 126 36.05 31.27 17.41
CA ASP A 126 37.16 31.00 18.34
C ASP A 126 37.51 29.50 18.50
N ARG A 127 36.82 28.62 17.78
CA ARG A 127 37.10 27.18 17.75
C ARG A 127 38.22 26.86 16.76
N THR A 128 38.83 25.67 16.83
CA THR A 128 40.11 25.36 16.16
C THR A 128 40.13 25.41 14.63
N ASP A 129 38.97 25.60 14.00
CA ASP A 129 38.78 25.58 12.55
C ASP A 129 38.33 26.99 12.11
N ASP A 130 38.92 27.56 11.06
CA ASP A 130 38.46 28.84 10.50
C ASP A 130 37.01 28.70 10.03
N ILE A 131 36.06 29.41 10.67
CA ILE A 131 34.63 29.35 10.33
C ILE A 131 34.24 30.53 9.46
N GLU A 132 33.84 30.27 8.22
CA GLU A 132 33.50 31.33 7.27
C GLU A 132 32.19 32.07 7.58
N GLU A 133 31.14 31.34 7.99
CA GLU A 133 29.86 31.93 8.37
C GLU A 133 29.60 31.81 9.87
N THR A 134 30.11 32.78 10.61
CA THR A 134 29.91 32.91 12.06
C THR A 134 28.44 33.17 12.42
N TRP A 135 28.07 32.86 13.66
CA TRP A 135 26.73 33.19 14.20
C TRP A 135 26.40 34.69 14.07
N PHE A 136 27.39 35.57 14.25
CA PHE A 136 27.23 37.02 14.12
C PHE A 136 26.88 37.44 12.69
N LEU A 137 27.56 36.87 11.68
CA LEU A 137 27.23 37.15 10.28
C LEU A 137 25.78 36.76 9.98
N ARG A 138 25.36 35.58 10.45
CA ARG A 138 23.99 35.07 10.25
C ARG A 138 22.95 35.93 10.96
N TYR A 139 23.19 36.29 12.22
CA TYR A 139 22.30 37.19 12.96
C TYR A 139 22.17 38.53 12.26
N ARG A 140 23.28 39.09 11.77
CA ARG A 140 23.30 40.36 11.05
C ARG A 140 22.41 40.35 9.81
N VAL A 141 22.45 39.25 9.03
CA VAL A 141 21.55 39.04 7.90
C VAL A 141 20.10 38.91 8.38
N LEU A 142 19.84 38.04 9.36
CA LEU A 142 18.50 37.77 9.89
C LEU A 142 17.83 39.02 10.45
N ASP A 143 18.51 39.79 11.32
CA ASP A 143 17.94 40.97 11.96
C ASP A 143 17.70 42.09 10.94
N THR A 144 18.63 42.32 10.00
CA THR A 144 18.45 43.29 8.90
C THR A 144 17.20 42.95 8.07
N VAL A 145 17.07 41.69 7.66
CA VAL A 145 15.92 41.20 6.89
C VAL A 145 14.63 41.31 7.70
N CYS A 146 14.64 40.96 8.98
CA CYS A 146 13.47 41.09 9.86
C CYS A 146 13.01 42.54 9.97
N HIS A 147 13.93 43.50 10.11
CA HIS A 147 13.59 44.92 10.12
C HIS A 147 12.99 45.38 8.79
N CYS A 148 13.49 44.86 7.66
CA CYS A 148 12.89 45.13 6.34
C CYS A 148 11.45 44.60 6.25
N ILE A 149 11.22 43.33 6.60
CA ILE A 149 9.89 42.70 6.55
C ILE A 149 8.91 43.42 7.48
N ALA A 150 9.37 43.76 8.68
CA ALA A 150 8.56 44.37 9.72
C ALA A 150 8.20 45.84 9.44
N GLY A 151 8.74 46.47 8.39
CA GLY A 151 8.62 47.92 8.19
C GLY A 151 9.21 48.70 9.36
N MET A 152 10.39 48.29 9.82
CA MET A 152 11.08 48.85 10.99
C MET A 152 12.55 49.18 10.68
N TRP A 153 12.96 49.09 9.42
CA TRP A 153 14.30 49.41 9.01
C TRP A 153 14.52 50.92 8.98
N THR A 154 15.59 51.40 9.62
CA THR A 154 16.11 52.76 9.47
C THR A 154 17.63 52.71 9.34
N LEU A 155 18.24 53.78 8.83
CA LEU A 155 19.69 53.87 8.72
C LEU A 155 20.37 53.75 10.10
N GLU A 156 19.85 54.43 11.12
CA GLU A 156 20.38 54.34 12.49
C GLU A 156 20.29 52.92 13.03
N LYS A 157 19.19 52.22 12.73
CA LYS A 157 19.02 50.84 13.17
C LYS A 157 19.99 49.90 12.46
N GLN A 158 20.24 50.10 11.17
CA GLN A 158 21.24 49.35 10.42
C GLN A 158 22.64 49.56 10.99
N ILE A 159 23.01 50.81 11.28
CA ILE A 159 24.29 51.14 11.92
C ILE A 159 24.41 50.44 13.27
N GLN A 160 23.37 50.44 14.10
CA GLN A 160 23.38 49.71 15.38
C GLN A 160 23.55 48.19 15.20
N ILE A 161 22.93 47.61 14.18
CA ILE A 161 23.10 46.18 13.86
C ILE A 161 24.57 45.92 13.49
N ASP A 162 25.16 46.77 12.66
CA ASP A 162 26.54 46.62 12.21
C ASP A 162 27.55 46.84 13.35
N GLU A 163 27.38 47.89 14.17
CA GLU A 163 28.26 48.21 15.30
C GLU A 163 28.30 47.11 16.34
N LYS A 164 27.14 46.54 16.69
CA LYS A 164 27.05 45.41 17.62
C LYS A 164 27.82 44.19 17.13
N MET A 165 27.93 44.02 15.81
CA MET A 165 28.56 42.86 15.18
C MET A 165 30.03 43.13 14.82
N SER A 166 30.46 44.41 14.84
CA SER A 166 31.83 44.83 14.57
C SER A 166 32.78 44.63 15.77
N GLN A 167 32.24 44.38 16.97
CA GLN A 167 33.02 44.24 18.20
C GLN A 167 33.80 42.91 18.29
N ASP A 168 33.34 41.85 17.62
CA ASP A 168 34.05 40.55 17.52
C ASP A 168 34.85 40.39 16.20
N MET A 169 34.44 41.08 15.13
CA MET A 169 35.05 40.96 13.78
C MET A 169 36.23 41.93 13.57
N SER A 170 37.15 42.03 14.53
CA SER A 170 38.26 43.00 14.51
C SER A 170 39.18 42.93 13.27
N TRP A 171 39.13 41.84 12.51
CA TRP A 171 39.91 41.60 11.29
C TRP A 171 39.28 42.19 10.01
N TYR A 172 38.00 42.59 10.03
CA TYR A 172 37.27 43.13 8.88
C TYR A 172 36.71 44.53 9.17
N HIS A 173 37.58 45.55 9.34
CA HIS A 173 37.16 46.95 9.34
C HIS A 173 36.67 47.38 7.93
N VAL A 174 35.55 46.82 7.49
CA VAL A 174 34.92 47.12 6.21
C VAL A 174 33.79 48.11 6.45
N LYS A 175 33.95 49.31 5.89
CA LYS A 175 32.89 50.31 5.86
C LYS A 175 31.82 49.89 4.86
N LEU A 176 30.59 49.74 5.34
CA LEU A 176 29.43 49.47 4.49
C LEU A 176 28.74 50.76 4.10
N ASP A 177 28.23 50.79 2.87
CA ASP A 177 27.61 51.95 2.30
C ASP A 177 26.11 51.73 2.15
N TYR A 178 25.33 52.53 2.88
CA TYR A 178 23.88 52.52 2.82
C TYR A 178 23.43 53.85 2.24
N SER A 179 22.99 53.84 0.97
CA SER A 179 22.34 55.01 0.39
C SER A 179 20.91 55.12 0.93
N ASP A 180 20.63 56.15 1.73
CA ASP A 180 19.28 56.49 2.20
C ASP A 180 18.55 57.36 1.16
N GLU A 181 18.39 56.80 -0.04
CA GLU A 181 17.62 57.41 -1.12
C GLU A 181 16.11 57.26 -0.82
N ASP A 182 15.35 58.36 -0.91
CA ASP A 182 13.88 58.29 -0.82
C ASP A 182 13.30 57.70 -2.11
N PHE A 183 12.81 56.47 -2.01
CA PHE A 183 12.21 55.72 -3.12
C PHE A 183 10.68 55.85 -3.21
N GLY A 184 10.08 56.78 -2.44
CA GLY A 184 8.64 57.00 -2.37
C GLY A 184 7.85 55.85 -1.75
N ILE A 185 8.51 55.03 -0.91
CA ILE A 185 7.93 53.91 -0.17
C ILE A 185 7.91 54.27 1.32
N SER A 186 6.80 54.00 2.00
CA SER A 186 6.73 54.20 3.45
C SER A 186 7.72 53.30 4.18
N GLN A 187 8.59 53.88 5.02
CA GLN A 187 9.51 53.12 5.86
C GLN A 187 8.79 52.21 6.88
N GLU A 188 7.52 52.50 7.18
CA GLU A 188 6.68 51.72 8.10
C GLU A 188 5.95 50.55 7.42
N GLN A 189 6.14 50.39 6.11
CA GLN A 189 5.43 49.38 5.34
C GLN A 189 5.87 47.96 5.69
N VAL A 190 4.90 47.17 6.15
CA VAL A 190 5.09 45.75 6.43
C VAL A 190 4.94 44.95 5.14
N LEU A 191 5.87 44.04 4.87
CA LEU A 191 5.79 43.14 3.72
C LEU A 191 4.64 42.13 3.94
N PRO A 192 3.81 41.83 2.92
CA PRO A 192 2.70 40.88 3.01
C PRO A 192 3.19 39.42 2.95
N LEU A 193 4.20 39.10 3.77
CA LEU A 193 4.90 37.82 3.75
C LEU A 193 3.95 36.68 4.14
N ARG A 194 3.88 35.66 3.27
CA ARG A 194 3.11 34.43 3.46
C ARG A 194 3.98 33.23 3.75
N GLU A 195 5.17 33.18 3.16
CA GLU A 195 6.13 32.09 3.28
C GLU A 195 7.49 32.63 3.74
N LEU A 196 8.03 32.02 4.80
CA LEU A 196 9.41 32.21 5.23
C LEU A 196 10.13 30.86 5.23
N THR A 197 11.15 30.76 4.39
CA THR A 197 12.03 29.59 4.34
C THR A 197 13.43 29.99 4.81
N ILE A 198 14.07 29.15 5.63
CA ILE A 198 15.48 29.28 5.98
C ILE A 198 16.19 27.95 5.77
N SER A 199 17.16 27.95 4.88
CA SER A 199 18.05 26.82 4.61
C SER A 199 19.36 26.99 5.37
N ASN A 200 19.79 25.92 6.03
CA ASN A 200 20.96 25.86 6.90
C ASN A 200 20.94 26.93 8.02
N LEU A 201 19.82 27.11 8.73
CA LEU A 201 19.77 27.91 9.96
C LEU A 201 20.75 27.33 10.99
N ALA A 202 21.59 28.13 11.63
CA ALA A 202 22.47 27.62 12.70
C ALA A 202 21.63 27.12 13.89
N ASP A 203 22.03 25.99 14.48
CA ASP A 203 21.51 25.42 15.72
C ASP A 203 21.95 26.20 16.97
N PHE A 204 21.88 27.53 16.90
CA PHE A 204 22.35 28.44 17.94
C PHE A 204 21.19 29.33 18.46
N PRO A 205 20.99 29.46 19.78
CA PRO A 205 19.97 30.32 20.35
C PRO A 205 20.40 31.80 20.32
N GLU A 206 20.09 32.50 19.24
CA GLU A 206 20.38 33.93 19.14
C GLU A 206 19.39 34.80 19.95
N PHE A 207 19.70 35.02 21.22
CA PHE A 207 18.85 35.78 22.15
C PHE A 207 18.61 37.24 21.72
N ASN A 208 19.52 37.86 20.97
CA ASN A 208 19.29 39.21 20.45
C ASN A 208 18.17 39.21 19.40
N LEU A 209 18.11 38.17 18.55
CA LEU A 209 17.02 37.98 17.60
C LEU A 209 15.71 37.73 18.34
N TYR A 210 15.73 36.83 19.33
CA TYR A 210 14.54 36.52 20.12
C TYR A 210 14.02 37.74 20.89
N GLY A 211 14.92 38.64 21.31
CA GLY A 211 14.59 39.93 21.90
C GLY A 211 14.11 40.99 20.90
N SER A 212 14.48 40.88 19.62
CA SER A 212 14.24 41.87 18.56
C SER A 212 12.75 42.15 18.36
N LYS A 213 12.38 43.44 18.39
CA LYS A 213 11.00 43.88 18.13
C LYS A 213 10.58 43.56 16.69
N ALA A 214 11.51 43.64 15.75
CA ALA A 214 11.27 43.32 14.35
C ALA A 214 10.93 41.83 14.20
N TRP A 215 11.74 40.94 14.78
CA TRP A 215 11.48 39.50 14.77
C TRP A 215 10.11 39.14 15.37
N LYS A 216 9.79 39.68 16.56
CA LYS A 216 8.48 39.48 17.19
C LYS A 216 7.32 39.94 16.31
N LYS A 217 7.49 41.03 15.56
CA LYS A 217 6.49 41.52 14.60
C LYS A 217 6.36 40.56 13.41
N VAL A 218 7.47 40.06 12.85
CA VAL A 218 7.49 39.09 11.73
C VAL A 218 6.74 37.79 12.09
N ILE A 219 7.08 37.15 13.21
CA ILE A 219 6.41 35.90 13.64
C ILE A 219 4.95 36.11 14.08
N SER A 220 4.54 37.37 14.29
CA SER A 220 3.15 37.71 14.62
C SER A 220 2.34 38.15 13.40
N LEU A 221 2.91 38.09 12.19
CA LEU A 221 2.19 38.49 10.97
C LEU A 221 1.02 37.54 10.72
N PRO A 222 -0.20 38.07 10.49
CA PRO A 222 -1.36 37.23 10.17
C PRO A 222 -1.26 36.60 8.77
N SER A 223 -0.47 37.20 7.88
CA SER A 223 -0.25 36.69 6.53
C SER A 223 0.71 35.49 6.49
N LEU A 224 1.61 35.36 7.47
CA LEU A 224 2.64 34.32 7.51
C LEU A 224 2.03 32.98 7.91
N VAL A 225 1.90 32.08 6.94
CA VAL A 225 1.18 30.81 7.05
C VAL A 225 2.05 29.60 6.67
N ASP A 226 3.20 29.82 6.03
CA ASP A 226 4.14 28.77 5.64
C ASP A 226 5.52 29.07 6.24
N LEU A 227 5.99 28.20 7.14
CA LEU A 227 7.30 28.29 7.77
C LEU A 227 8.10 27.02 7.49
N ARG A 228 9.30 27.18 6.92
CA ARG A 228 10.18 26.06 6.58
C ARG A 228 11.59 26.32 7.10
N LEU A 229 12.07 25.44 7.97
CA LEU A 229 13.39 25.53 8.57
C LEU A 229 14.17 24.27 8.26
N PHE A 230 15.36 24.44 7.68
CA PHE A 230 16.38 23.42 7.63
C PHE A 230 17.56 23.90 8.46
N VAL A 231 17.80 23.25 9.58
CA VAL A 231 18.79 23.64 10.58
C VAL A 231 20.09 22.87 10.32
N ALA A 232 21.20 23.60 10.20
CA ALA A 232 22.55 23.07 10.13
C ALA A 232 23.10 22.85 11.54
N THR A 233 24.03 21.91 11.68
CA THR A 233 24.74 21.64 12.92
C THR A 233 26.18 22.08 12.75
N GLU A 234 26.75 22.70 13.78
CA GLU A 234 28.19 22.90 13.83
C GLU A 234 28.91 21.54 13.94
N SER A 235 29.93 21.33 13.11
CA SER A 235 30.73 20.11 13.10
C SER A 235 32.20 20.37 12.79
N ASN A 236 33.09 19.71 13.51
CA ASN A 236 34.52 19.68 13.22
C ASN A 236 34.85 18.42 12.41
N ASP A 237 35.36 18.55 11.18
CA ASP A 237 35.63 17.39 10.32
C ASP A 237 36.83 16.55 10.80
N ALA A 238 37.76 17.16 11.55
CA ALA A 238 38.88 16.48 12.16
C ALA A 238 38.51 15.75 13.47
N SER A 239 37.44 16.17 14.14
CA SER A 239 36.94 15.58 15.39
C SER A 239 35.40 15.63 15.47
N PRO A 240 34.67 14.88 14.62
CA PRO A 240 33.21 14.95 14.56
C PRO A 240 32.53 14.54 15.88
N GLU A 241 33.16 13.65 16.65
CA GLU A 241 32.71 13.24 17.97
C GLU A 241 32.60 14.42 18.97
N SER A 242 33.37 15.49 18.76
CA SER A 242 33.34 16.68 19.63
C SER A 242 32.04 17.44 19.52
N ALA A 243 31.29 17.28 18.42
CA ALA A 243 30.03 18.00 18.21
C ALA A 243 28.99 17.69 19.30
N VAL A 244 29.07 16.53 19.97
CA VAL A 244 28.18 16.19 21.10
C VAL A 244 28.35 17.14 22.30
N HIS A 245 29.51 17.76 22.45
CA HIS A 245 29.83 18.66 23.55
C HIS A 245 29.44 20.12 23.29
N TYR A 246 29.00 20.46 22.08
CA TYR A 246 28.54 21.81 21.74
C TYR A 246 27.15 22.02 22.36
N GLN A 247 27.08 22.91 23.36
CA GLN A 247 25.90 23.10 24.19
C GLN A 247 24.78 23.84 23.44
N GLU A 248 25.16 24.66 22.47
CA GLU A 248 24.30 25.60 21.76
C GLU A 248 23.12 24.91 21.07
N LYS A 249 23.36 23.74 20.47
CA LYS A 249 22.30 22.97 19.82
C LYS A 249 21.22 22.51 20.80
N TYR A 250 21.59 22.10 22.01
CA TYR A 250 20.60 21.70 23.02
C TYR A 250 19.76 22.90 23.45
N GLU A 251 20.41 24.04 23.72
CA GLU A 251 19.74 25.29 24.07
C GLU A 251 18.82 25.79 22.94
N PHE A 252 19.24 25.66 21.68
CA PHE A 252 18.42 25.99 20.52
C PHE A 252 17.11 25.20 20.51
N PHE A 253 17.16 23.87 20.66
CA PHE A 253 15.95 23.04 20.68
C PHE A 253 15.09 23.26 21.94
N GLU A 254 15.70 23.58 23.09
CA GLU A 254 14.95 23.97 24.29
C GLU A 254 14.13 25.26 24.07
N ASN A 255 14.71 26.22 23.33
CA ASN A 255 14.09 27.52 23.04
C ASN A 255 13.24 27.53 21.77
N LEU A 256 13.33 26.53 20.89
CA LEU A 256 12.64 26.50 19.59
C LEU A 256 11.12 26.73 19.71
N SER A 257 10.49 26.19 20.76
CA SER A 257 9.05 26.33 21.05
C SER A 257 8.62 27.72 21.53
N SER A 258 9.55 28.53 22.06
CA SER A 258 9.28 29.90 22.53
C SER A 258 9.75 30.96 21.54
N SER A 259 10.70 30.62 20.66
CA SER A 259 11.25 31.49 19.61
C SER A 259 10.55 31.30 18.26
N TRP A 260 11.05 30.39 17.43
CA TRP A 260 10.61 30.16 16.05
C TRP A 260 9.20 29.55 15.97
N LEU A 261 8.79 28.78 16.97
CA LEU A 261 7.46 28.17 17.06
C LEU A 261 6.63 28.79 18.20
N SER A 262 6.79 30.11 18.39
CA SER A 262 6.02 30.85 19.39
C SER A 262 4.51 30.74 19.15
N ARG A 263 3.72 31.02 20.20
CA ARG A 263 2.25 30.98 20.11
C ARG A 263 1.70 31.86 18.97
N ALA A 264 2.33 32.99 18.67
CA ALA A 264 1.82 33.93 17.67
C ALA A 264 1.79 33.32 16.27
N ILE A 265 2.89 32.70 15.84
CA ILE A 265 3.00 32.10 14.50
C ILE A 265 2.19 30.81 14.40
N CYS A 266 2.24 29.96 15.43
CA CYS A 266 1.58 28.64 15.40
C CYS A 266 0.05 28.71 15.27
N GLN A 267 -0.60 29.85 15.57
CA GLN A 267 -2.04 30.01 15.35
C GLN A 267 -2.41 30.16 13.86
N ASN A 268 -1.47 30.60 13.03
CA ASN A 268 -1.73 30.94 11.62
C ASN A 268 -1.16 29.90 10.65
N LEU A 269 -0.14 29.13 11.05
CA LEU A 269 0.55 28.19 10.17
C LEU A 269 -0.40 27.16 9.55
N THR A 270 -0.38 27.08 8.22
CA THR A 270 -0.97 26.01 7.41
C THR A 270 0.08 25.01 6.94
N THR A 271 1.33 25.43 6.82
CA THR A 271 2.46 24.57 6.44
C THR A 271 3.60 24.77 7.42
N LEU A 272 4.15 23.66 7.92
CA LEU A 272 5.33 23.64 8.77
C LEU A 272 6.30 22.57 8.26
N SER A 273 7.53 22.97 7.94
CA SER A 273 8.62 22.06 7.57
C SER A 273 9.78 22.26 8.55
N LEU A 274 10.18 21.20 9.26
CA LEU A 274 11.27 21.21 10.24
C LEU A 274 12.26 20.09 9.93
N PHE A 275 13.44 20.49 9.47
CA PHE A 275 14.52 19.61 9.09
C PHE A 275 15.75 19.97 9.90
N TYR A 276 16.50 18.97 10.32
CA TYR A 276 17.80 19.14 10.97
C TYR A 276 18.82 18.25 10.26
N ARG A 277 20.04 18.74 10.11
CA ARG A 277 21.10 18.05 9.37
C ARG A 277 21.55 16.75 10.03
N ASP A 278 21.35 16.62 11.34
CA ASP A 278 21.51 15.37 12.09
C ASP A 278 20.15 14.88 12.65
N TYR A 279 20.14 13.77 13.36
CA TYR A 279 18.96 13.28 14.07
C TYR A 279 18.61 14.18 15.27
N TRP A 280 17.30 14.38 15.51
CA TRP A 280 16.78 15.21 16.60
C TRP A 280 15.45 14.68 17.15
N GLY A 281 14.90 15.36 18.16
CA GLY A 281 13.66 14.97 18.83
C GLY A 281 13.95 14.20 20.11
N TRP A 282 14.83 13.21 20.03
CA TRP A 282 15.39 12.53 21.20
C TRP A 282 16.65 13.21 21.74
N PHE A 283 17.64 13.48 20.88
CA PHE A 283 18.91 14.10 21.28
C PHE A 283 19.60 14.84 20.10
N PRO A 284 19.57 16.17 20.00
CA PRO A 284 18.99 17.10 20.96
C PRO A 284 17.48 16.91 21.10
N LYS A 285 17.01 17.09 22.33
CA LYS A 285 15.64 16.81 22.73
C LYS A 285 14.69 17.92 22.25
N PHE A 286 13.60 17.53 21.59
CA PHE A 286 12.51 18.43 21.28
C PHE A 286 11.15 17.81 21.60
N ASP A 287 10.47 18.38 22.61
CA ASP A 287 9.14 17.95 23.02
C ASP A 287 8.06 18.85 22.42
N PHE A 288 7.37 18.34 21.39
CA PHE A 288 6.29 19.02 20.70
C PHE A 288 5.14 19.48 21.62
N ARG A 289 4.94 18.86 22.79
CA ARG A 289 3.91 19.27 23.77
C ARG A 289 4.19 20.65 24.37
N ARG A 290 5.43 21.16 24.25
CA ARG A 290 5.80 22.53 24.67
C ARG A 290 5.19 23.62 23.77
N ILE A 291 4.76 23.27 22.55
CA ILE A 291 4.06 24.21 21.68
C ILE A 291 2.72 24.57 22.32
N ARG A 292 2.60 25.82 22.77
CA ARG A 292 1.43 26.28 23.53
C ARG A 292 0.21 26.45 22.63
N GLY A 293 -0.90 25.80 22.99
CA GLY A 293 -2.20 25.96 22.34
C GLY A 293 -3.09 24.75 22.59
N ASP A 294 -4.41 24.95 22.61
CA ASP A 294 -5.38 23.87 22.70
C ASP A 294 -6.47 24.06 21.62
N PRO A 295 -6.42 23.31 20.50
CA PRO A 295 -5.36 22.37 20.11
C PRO A 295 -4.07 23.09 19.65
N PRO A 296 -2.89 22.45 19.73
CA PRO A 296 -1.64 23.00 19.17
C PRO A 296 -1.72 23.04 17.64
N LEU A 297 -1.09 24.06 17.04
CA LEU A 297 -1.06 24.25 15.57
C LEU A 297 -2.45 24.10 14.90
N PRO A 298 -3.45 24.91 15.31
CA PRO A 298 -4.85 24.66 14.99
C PRO A 298 -5.19 24.72 13.49
N GLN A 299 -4.47 25.51 12.70
CA GLN A 299 -4.72 25.71 11.27
C GLN A 299 -3.84 24.83 10.37
N LEU A 300 -2.98 24.00 10.96
CA LEU A 300 -1.96 23.27 10.20
C LEU A 300 -2.57 22.21 9.28
N LYS A 301 -2.13 22.20 8.03
CA LYS A 301 -2.54 21.26 6.98
C LYS A 301 -1.38 20.37 6.54
N VAL A 302 -0.18 20.92 6.44
CA VAL A 302 1.01 20.22 5.95
C VAL A 302 2.09 20.23 7.04
N LEU A 303 2.59 19.05 7.40
CA LEU A 303 3.73 18.88 8.27
C LEU A 303 4.80 18.04 7.56
N ALA A 304 6.00 18.57 7.45
CA ALA A 304 7.16 17.85 6.94
C ALA A 304 8.26 17.83 8.00
N LEU A 305 8.78 16.64 8.29
CA LEU A 305 9.89 16.45 9.23
C LEU A 305 11.03 15.74 8.54
N GLY A 306 12.26 16.18 8.80
CA GLY A 306 13.48 15.52 8.37
C GLY A 306 14.34 15.10 9.55
N ASN A 307 14.83 13.86 9.55
CA ASN A 307 15.66 13.29 10.61
C ASN A 307 15.04 13.34 12.03
N TYR A 308 13.71 13.44 12.15
CA TYR A 308 13.04 13.41 13.45
C TYR A 308 12.95 11.98 13.98
N VAL A 309 13.38 11.76 15.23
CA VAL A 309 13.41 10.45 15.88
C VAL A 309 12.19 10.24 16.77
N PHE A 310 11.42 9.19 16.47
CA PHE A 310 10.28 8.75 17.28
C PHE A 310 10.72 7.83 18.41
N THR A 311 10.20 8.06 19.62
CA THR A 311 10.63 7.38 20.85
C THR A 311 9.50 7.10 21.85
N HIS A 312 8.39 7.85 21.84
CA HIS A 312 7.35 7.78 22.88
C HIS A 312 5.93 7.73 22.32
N ASP A 313 5.03 7.02 23.00
CA ASP A 313 3.64 6.84 22.58
C ASP A 313 2.84 8.15 22.49
N TRP A 314 3.17 9.16 23.31
CA TRP A 314 2.48 10.46 23.26
C TRP A 314 2.59 11.13 21.88
N GLN A 315 3.64 10.82 21.11
CA GLN A 315 3.82 11.33 19.75
C GLN A 315 2.67 10.86 18.85
N ILE A 316 2.14 9.66 19.06
CA ILE A 316 1.03 9.13 18.25
C ILE A 316 -0.20 10.04 18.36
N ASP A 317 -0.56 10.40 19.59
CA ASP A 317 -1.73 11.22 19.90
C ASP A 317 -1.50 12.69 19.53
N TRP A 318 -0.30 13.23 19.78
CA TRP A 318 0.01 14.62 19.48
C TRP A 318 -0.12 14.93 17.98
N PHE A 319 0.46 14.09 17.11
CA PHE A 319 0.34 14.27 15.65
C PHE A 319 -1.10 14.08 15.16
N SER A 320 -1.92 13.32 15.88
CA SER A 320 -3.35 13.18 15.57
C SER A 320 -4.17 14.42 15.99
N ALA A 321 -3.68 15.22 16.93
CA ALA A 321 -4.39 16.34 17.53
C ALA A 321 -4.13 17.72 16.86
N ILE A 322 -3.15 17.82 15.97
CA ILE A 322 -2.84 19.08 15.26
C ILE A 322 -3.78 19.31 14.07
N GLY A 323 -3.96 20.57 13.67
CA GLY A 323 -4.76 20.92 12.49
C GLY A 323 -6.28 20.80 12.66
N GLN A 324 -6.79 20.63 13.88
CA GLN A 324 -8.21 20.36 14.11
C GLN A 324 -9.15 21.51 13.72
N LYS A 325 -8.65 22.74 13.56
CA LYS A 325 -9.44 23.93 13.18
C LYS A 325 -9.20 24.39 11.74
N ASN A 326 -8.53 23.59 10.90
CA ASN A 326 -8.14 23.94 9.53
C ASN A 326 -9.24 23.72 8.47
N GLY A 327 -10.44 23.29 8.88
CA GLY A 327 -11.58 22.93 8.02
C GLY A 327 -11.62 21.48 7.55
N SER A 328 -10.50 20.76 7.60
CA SER A 328 -10.35 19.33 7.29
C SER A 328 -10.36 18.43 8.55
N ASN A 329 -10.53 19.03 9.74
CA ASN A 329 -10.60 18.35 11.04
C ASN A 329 -9.37 17.47 11.33
N GLY A 330 -8.18 18.01 11.05
CA GLY A 330 -6.89 17.35 11.24
C GLY A 330 -5.91 17.64 10.10
N LEU A 331 -4.66 17.22 10.28
CA LEU A 331 -3.58 17.35 9.29
C LEU A 331 -3.98 16.71 7.94
N GLU A 332 -3.69 17.40 6.83
CA GLU A 332 -3.99 16.94 5.47
C GLU A 332 -2.80 16.20 4.82
N GLU A 333 -1.56 16.62 5.10
CA GLU A 333 -0.36 16.01 4.52
C GLU A 333 0.74 15.85 5.57
N LEU A 334 1.33 14.65 5.63
CA LEU A 334 2.45 14.32 6.52
C LEU A 334 3.60 13.69 5.72
N TYR A 335 4.76 14.33 5.78
CA TYR A 335 5.99 13.92 5.12
C TYR A 335 7.07 13.62 6.16
N LEU A 336 7.62 12.41 6.13
CA LEU A 336 8.64 11.93 7.06
C LEU A 336 9.90 11.52 6.27
N ASP A 337 10.85 12.45 6.15
CA ASP A 337 12.12 12.25 5.44
C ASP A 337 13.18 11.73 6.42
N ASP A 338 13.66 10.51 6.21
CA ASP A 338 14.62 9.81 7.07
C ASP A 338 14.30 9.95 8.57
N CYS A 339 13.02 9.88 8.94
CA CYS A 339 12.57 9.91 10.34
C CYS A 339 12.45 8.46 10.86
N PRO A 340 13.31 8.00 11.78
CA PRO A 340 13.30 6.63 12.26
C PRO A 340 12.62 6.51 13.65
N ILE A 341 12.44 5.26 14.11
CA ILE A 341 12.18 4.96 15.52
C ILE A 341 13.49 4.55 16.20
N LEU A 342 13.80 5.15 17.35
CA LEU A 342 14.85 4.68 18.24
C LEU A 342 14.30 3.50 19.05
N PHE A 343 14.91 2.32 18.92
CA PHE A 343 14.48 1.15 19.70
C PHE A 343 15.44 0.84 20.85
N GLU A 344 16.69 1.30 20.77
CA GLU A 344 17.71 1.09 21.80
C GLU A 344 18.64 2.30 21.88
N ALA A 345 18.94 2.74 23.10
CA ALA A 345 19.90 3.80 23.37
C ALA A 345 20.86 3.39 24.48
N ARG A 346 22.16 3.63 24.25
CA ARG A 346 23.24 3.50 25.21
C ARG A 346 23.94 4.86 25.34
N GLN A 347 23.82 5.48 26.50
CA GLN A 347 24.28 6.86 26.71
C GLN A 347 24.79 7.07 28.14
N VAL A 348 25.56 8.12 28.39
CA VAL A 348 26.08 8.42 29.74
C VAL A 348 24.92 8.68 30.71
N GLY A 349 24.80 7.86 31.75
CA GLY A 349 23.68 7.91 32.69
C GLY A 349 23.86 8.90 33.85
N PRO A 350 22.77 9.28 34.54
CA PRO A 350 21.41 8.74 34.37
C PRO A 350 20.62 9.44 33.25
N PHE A 351 19.56 8.78 32.79
CA PHE A 351 18.51 9.43 31.98
C PHE A 351 17.79 10.55 32.77
N ASP A 352 17.19 11.51 32.05
CA ASP A 352 16.48 12.66 32.64
C ASP A 352 15.30 12.20 33.52
N ALA A 353 15.44 12.38 34.83
CA ALA A 353 14.41 12.02 35.80
C ALA A 353 13.09 12.80 35.61
N ARG A 354 13.13 14.00 35.03
CA ARG A 354 11.94 14.82 34.75
C ARG A 354 11.25 14.43 33.45
N SER A 355 11.96 13.72 32.56
CA SER A 355 11.45 13.29 31.26
C SER A 355 11.91 11.86 30.96
N PRO A 356 11.25 10.85 31.56
CA PRO A 356 11.67 9.45 31.44
C PRO A 356 11.90 9.02 29.99
N GLY A 357 13.06 8.40 29.73
CA GLY A 357 13.47 7.97 28.40
C GLY A 357 14.02 9.09 27.50
N TYR A 358 14.32 10.28 28.03
CA TYR A 358 15.19 11.25 27.35
C TYR A 358 16.53 11.36 28.08
N PRO A 359 17.63 11.63 27.37
CA PRO A 359 18.90 11.93 27.99
C PRO A 359 18.89 13.34 28.61
N ASP A 360 19.70 13.53 29.65
CA ASP A 360 20.09 14.86 30.13
C ASP A 360 21.43 15.23 29.47
N TYR A 361 21.42 16.29 28.65
CA TYR A 361 22.62 16.65 27.89
C TYR A 361 23.76 17.10 28.80
N HIS A 362 23.49 17.72 29.95
CA HIS A 362 24.54 18.13 30.90
C HIS A 362 25.33 16.93 31.42
N VAL A 363 24.64 15.80 31.66
CA VAL A 363 25.25 14.54 32.08
C VAL A 363 26.14 13.97 30.98
N ILE A 364 25.76 14.10 29.72
CA ILE A 364 26.57 13.64 28.59
C ILE A 364 27.79 14.55 28.37
N THR A 365 27.62 15.87 28.46
CA THR A 365 28.69 16.82 28.14
C THR A 365 29.73 16.96 29.25
N GLU A 366 29.34 16.77 30.52
CA GLU A 366 30.20 17.00 31.69
C GLU A 366 30.48 15.71 32.50
N GLY A 367 29.75 14.63 32.23
CA GLY A 367 29.82 13.40 33.00
C GLY A 367 31.02 12.51 32.70
N THR A 368 31.36 11.66 33.67
CA THR A 368 32.32 10.57 33.44
C THR A 368 31.63 9.45 32.67
N TYR A 369 32.32 8.85 31.69
CA TYR A 369 31.75 7.76 30.87
C TYR A 369 31.24 6.59 31.75
N ASN A 370 29.91 6.54 31.92
CA ASN A 370 29.18 5.50 32.63
C ASN A 370 27.89 5.18 31.86
N PRO A 371 27.97 4.36 30.80
CA PRO A 371 26.87 4.18 29.88
C PRO A 371 25.74 3.35 30.49
N GLU A 372 24.52 3.89 30.45
CA GLU A 372 23.27 3.19 30.74
C GLU A 372 22.55 2.81 29.44
N LYS A 373 21.87 1.67 29.45
CA LYS A 373 21.08 1.17 28.33
C LYS A 373 19.59 1.42 28.60
N HIS A 374 18.87 1.93 27.61
CA HIS A 374 17.42 2.07 27.61
C HIS A 374 16.82 1.51 26.32
N GLU A 375 15.79 0.71 26.46
CA GLU A 375 15.07 0.11 25.33
C GLU A 375 13.69 0.75 25.21
N TYR A 376 13.29 1.08 23.98
CA TYR A 376 11.99 1.67 23.68
C TYR A 376 11.07 0.61 23.08
N SER A 377 9.81 0.58 23.51
CA SER A 377 8.79 -0.35 23.03
C SER A 377 8.06 0.13 21.77
N LEU A 378 8.21 1.40 21.38
CA LEU A 378 7.50 1.99 20.24
C LEU A 378 7.92 1.32 18.92
N ARG A 379 6.97 1.01 18.04
CA ARG A 379 7.20 0.38 16.73
C ARG A 379 6.31 1.05 15.69
N TRP A 380 6.66 0.96 14.40
CA TRP A 380 5.91 1.66 13.35
C TRP A 380 4.46 1.20 13.29
N HIS A 381 4.19 -0.10 13.46
CA HIS A 381 2.81 -0.60 13.52
C HIS A 381 1.99 -0.02 14.68
N HIS A 382 2.59 0.41 15.79
CA HIS A 382 1.87 1.13 16.85
C HIS A 382 1.40 2.51 16.35
N ILE A 383 2.30 3.26 15.70
CA ILE A 383 2.03 4.61 15.17
C ILE A 383 1.01 4.55 14.02
N LEU A 384 1.31 3.74 13.01
CA LEU A 384 0.58 3.71 11.74
C LEU A 384 -0.84 3.13 11.90
N SER A 385 -1.01 2.11 12.74
CA SER A 385 -2.35 1.55 13.01
C SER A 385 -3.25 2.56 13.70
N GLN A 386 -2.70 3.34 14.64
CA GLN A 386 -3.46 4.39 15.30
C GLN A 386 -3.80 5.53 14.32
N TRP A 387 -2.82 6.03 13.56
CA TRP A 387 -3.05 7.08 12.55
C TRP A 387 -4.05 6.67 11.46
N ALA A 388 -4.10 5.38 11.10
CA ALA A 388 -5.10 4.84 10.17
C ALA A 388 -6.54 5.02 10.69
N THR A 389 -6.74 5.20 11.99
CA THR A 389 -8.04 5.45 12.60
C THR A 389 -8.21 6.88 13.09
N SER A 390 -7.21 7.52 13.67
CA SER A 390 -7.31 8.83 14.33
C SER A 390 -7.18 10.02 13.35
N MET A 391 -6.26 9.96 12.39
CA MET A 391 -5.94 11.10 11.51
C MET A 391 -6.91 11.21 10.33
N LYS A 392 -8.20 11.46 10.57
CA LYS A 392 -9.26 11.43 9.54
C LYS A 392 -9.07 12.45 8.41
N GLY A 393 -8.44 13.59 8.68
CA GLY A 393 -8.14 14.63 7.69
C GLY A 393 -7.01 14.28 6.73
N LEU A 394 -6.21 13.23 7.02
CA LEU A 394 -4.98 12.93 6.30
C LEU A 394 -5.25 12.39 4.88
N LYS A 395 -4.72 13.09 3.89
CA LYS A 395 -4.84 12.86 2.44
C LYS A 395 -3.53 12.39 1.80
N VAL A 396 -2.39 12.83 2.33
CA VAL A 396 -1.06 12.42 1.85
C VAL A 396 -0.23 11.97 3.03
N PHE A 397 0.33 10.77 2.92
CA PHE A 397 1.35 10.27 3.84
C PHE A 397 2.52 9.75 3.01
N LYS A 398 3.72 10.29 3.26
CA LYS A 398 4.95 9.81 2.63
C LYS A 398 6.04 9.64 3.69
N THR A 399 6.75 8.53 3.63
CA THR A 399 7.94 8.26 4.45
C THR A 399 9.04 7.72 3.54
N GLY A 400 10.27 8.18 3.67
CA GLY A 400 11.29 7.82 2.71
C GLY A 400 12.62 8.53 2.89
N HIS A 401 13.34 8.69 1.78
CA HIS A 401 14.68 9.29 1.74
C HIS A 401 14.77 10.38 0.67
N GLY A 402 15.10 11.59 1.08
CA GLY A 402 15.38 12.76 0.23
C GLY A 402 16.85 12.89 -0.18
N SER A 403 17.14 13.91 -1.00
CA SER A 403 18.52 14.22 -1.42
C SER A 403 19.22 15.07 -0.37
N TRP A 404 19.67 14.45 0.73
CA TRP A 404 20.39 15.13 1.81
C TRP A 404 21.79 15.61 1.43
N ASN A 405 22.40 14.99 0.42
CA ASN A 405 23.74 15.30 -0.03
C ASN A 405 23.72 15.80 -1.48
N GLY A 406 23.83 17.11 -1.66
CA GLY A 406 23.94 17.76 -2.97
C GLY A 406 22.63 17.86 -3.74
N ALA A 407 22.73 18.29 -5.01
CA ALA A 407 21.57 18.52 -5.85
C ALA A 407 20.84 17.22 -6.21
N PRO A 408 19.49 17.22 -6.26
CA PRO A 408 18.75 16.07 -6.75
C PRO A 408 19.14 15.73 -8.19
N ARG A 409 19.58 14.49 -8.41
CA ARG A 409 20.16 14.04 -9.69
C ARG A 409 19.16 14.17 -10.85
N ASP A 410 17.89 13.86 -10.61
CA ASP A 410 16.83 13.95 -11.64
C ASP A 410 16.60 15.39 -12.09
N THR A 411 16.51 16.33 -11.15
CA THR A 411 16.39 17.77 -11.42
C THR A 411 17.60 18.30 -12.17
N LEU A 412 18.80 17.94 -11.72
CA LEU A 412 20.04 18.34 -12.36
C LEU A 412 20.09 17.85 -13.82
N HIS A 413 19.64 16.62 -14.07
CA HIS A 413 19.59 16.03 -15.40
C HIS A 413 18.52 16.68 -16.29
N ALA A 414 17.32 16.93 -15.74
CA ALA A 414 16.21 17.67 -16.39
C ALA A 414 16.68 19.01 -16.94
N ILE A 415 17.35 19.80 -16.10
CA ILE A 415 17.83 21.12 -16.46
C ILE A 415 18.97 21.04 -17.48
N LYS A 416 19.90 20.09 -17.33
CA LYS A 416 21.01 19.87 -18.28
C LYS A 416 20.54 19.54 -19.70
N GLN A 417 19.43 18.82 -19.85
CA GLN A 417 18.91 18.43 -21.16
C GLN A 417 18.01 19.50 -21.80
N ASP A 418 17.59 20.51 -21.03
CA ASP A 418 16.68 21.53 -21.52
C ASP A 418 17.41 22.58 -22.39
N VAL A 419 16.97 22.71 -23.64
CA VAL A 419 17.48 23.69 -24.63
C VAL A 419 17.33 25.15 -24.17
N ALA A 420 16.51 25.42 -23.15
CA ALA A 420 16.40 26.72 -22.52
C ALA A 420 17.73 27.16 -21.87
N PHE A 421 18.61 26.22 -21.50
CA PHE A 421 19.80 26.47 -20.72
C PHE A 421 21.11 25.97 -21.41
N PRO A 422 21.54 26.59 -22.52
CA PRO A 422 22.69 26.11 -23.29
C PRO A 422 24.05 26.24 -22.58
N ASP A 423 24.22 27.23 -21.70
CA ASP A 423 25.51 27.58 -21.07
C ASP A 423 25.41 27.60 -19.53
N ILE A 424 24.94 26.50 -18.93
CA ILE A 424 24.78 26.43 -17.46
C ILE A 424 26.13 26.28 -16.76
N ASP A 425 26.41 27.17 -15.80
CA ASP A 425 27.43 26.93 -14.80
C ASP A 425 26.97 25.83 -13.83
N MET A 426 27.64 24.68 -13.91
CA MET A 426 27.25 23.49 -13.15
C MET A 426 27.44 23.63 -11.65
N LYS A 427 28.44 24.37 -11.17
CA LYS A 427 28.65 24.57 -9.73
C LYS A 427 27.56 25.46 -9.16
N LYS A 428 27.18 26.52 -9.89
CA LYS A 428 26.07 27.40 -9.48
C LYS A 428 24.74 26.66 -9.50
N LEU A 429 24.50 25.82 -10.52
CA LEU A 429 23.29 25.03 -10.58
C LEU A 429 23.21 24.02 -9.43
N ASP A 430 24.32 23.31 -9.15
CA ASP A 430 24.39 22.34 -8.05
C ASP A 430 24.07 23.01 -6.71
N HIS A 431 24.76 24.10 -6.35
CA HIS A 431 24.49 24.88 -5.14
C HIS A 431 23.01 25.32 -5.05
N ARG A 432 22.47 25.88 -6.13
CA ARG A 432 21.08 26.38 -6.15
C ARG A 432 20.06 25.27 -5.96
N LEU A 433 20.36 24.04 -6.34
CA LEU A 433 19.47 22.89 -6.20
C LEU A 433 19.69 22.10 -4.90
N SER A 434 20.88 22.16 -4.30
CA SER A 434 21.20 21.59 -2.99
C SER A 434 20.39 22.24 -1.86
N ASP A 435 20.31 21.58 -0.71
CA ASP A 435 19.66 22.06 0.53
C ASP A 435 18.18 22.46 0.41
N ASN A 436 17.49 22.11 -0.67
CA ASN A 436 16.07 22.42 -0.87
C ASN A 436 15.12 21.30 -0.41
N LEU A 437 15.60 20.20 0.16
CA LEU A 437 14.77 19.04 0.49
C LEU A 437 13.59 19.35 1.45
N HIS A 438 13.79 20.26 2.40
CA HIS A 438 12.75 20.82 3.28
C HIS A 438 11.69 21.66 2.55
N ARG A 439 11.89 21.92 1.25
CA ARG A 439 10.99 22.61 0.32
C ARG A 439 10.44 21.69 -0.76
N ASP A 440 11.28 20.77 -1.24
CA ASP A 440 11.03 19.88 -2.38
C ASP A 440 10.38 18.54 -1.99
N PHE A 441 10.13 18.29 -0.71
CA PHE A 441 9.38 17.13 -0.24
C PHE A 441 8.04 16.83 -0.98
N PRO A 442 7.26 17.81 -1.50
CA PRO A 442 6.03 17.52 -2.23
C PRO A 442 6.29 17.22 -3.73
N CYS A 443 7.50 17.46 -4.24
CA CYS A 443 7.88 17.20 -5.63
C CYS A 443 7.80 15.70 -5.98
N PRO A 444 7.85 15.34 -7.27
CA PRO A 444 7.74 13.96 -7.70
C PRO A 444 8.83 13.05 -7.13
N GLU A 445 8.50 11.77 -6.89
CA GLU A 445 9.46 10.76 -6.46
C GLU A 445 10.62 10.62 -7.46
N PRO A 446 11.88 10.41 -7.00
CA PRO A 446 13.03 10.14 -7.85
C PRO A 446 12.77 9.04 -8.88
N ALA A 447 13.42 9.11 -10.04
CA ALA A 447 13.27 8.09 -11.08
C ALA A 447 13.85 6.74 -10.59
N ARG A 448 13.12 5.64 -10.82
CA ARG A 448 13.48 4.30 -10.29
C ARG A 448 14.57 3.58 -11.09
N ASP A 449 14.81 3.98 -12.35
CA ASP A 449 15.81 3.36 -13.22
C ASP A 449 16.88 4.38 -13.64
N PHE A 450 18.10 4.22 -13.13
CA PHE A 450 19.29 4.94 -13.59
C PHE A 450 19.88 4.33 -14.88
N ASN A 451 19.09 3.63 -15.69
CA ASN A 451 19.56 3.16 -16.98
C ASN A 451 19.49 4.32 -17.99
N LEU A 452 20.53 5.15 -17.97
CA LEU A 452 20.79 6.32 -18.86
C LEU A 452 20.71 6.04 -20.37
N LYS A 453 20.36 4.82 -20.78
CA LYS A 453 20.28 4.36 -22.17
C LYS A 453 18.86 4.37 -22.72
N ASP A 454 17.83 4.36 -21.87
CA ASP A 454 16.44 4.33 -22.31
C ASP A 454 15.87 5.76 -22.35
N LYS A 455 16.24 6.51 -23.40
CA LYS A 455 15.87 7.93 -23.56
C LYS A 455 14.36 8.14 -23.75
N ASP A 456 13.62 7.10 -24.10
CA ASP A 456 12.21 7.19 -24.47
C ASP A 456 11.24 7.07 -23.28
N ALA A 457 11.73 6.61 -22.12
CA ALA A 457 10.92 6.47 -20.89
C ALA A 457 10.94 7.72 -19.97
N TRP A 458 11.87 8.66 -20.21
CA TRP A 458 12.11 9.78 -19.31
C TRP A 458 11.39 11.06 -19.78
N THR A 459 10.71 11.74 -18.85
CA THR A 459 10.02 13.02 -19.11
C THR A 459 10.76 14.16 -18.40
N PRO A 460 11.73 14.84 -19.06
CA PRO A 460 12.59 15.87 -18.45
C PRO A 460 11.78 16.93 -17.70
N VAL A 461 10.65 17.34 -18.28
CA VAL A 461 9.78 18.41 -17.77
C VAL A 461 9.24 18.11 -16.36
N LYS A 462 9.06 16.83 -16.01
CA LYS A 462 8.48 16.42 -14.73
C LYS A 462 9.33 16.84 -13.53
N TYR A 463 10.64 16.90 -13.69
CA TYR A 463 11.61 17.13 -12.60
C TYR A 463 12.22 18.53 -12.62
N LEU A 464 11.79 19.42 -13.52
CA LEU A 464 12.36 20.78 -13.65
C LEU A 464 12.18 21.65 -12.39
N GLN A 465 11.18 21.35 -11.56
CA GLN A 465 10.85 22.12 -10.36
C GLN A 465 11.44 21.54 -9.06
N GLY A 466 12.05 20.36 -9.09
CA GLY A 466 12.55 19.66 -7.91
C GLY A 466 12.22 18.17 -7.91
N THR A 467 12.82 17.45 -6.97
CA THR A 467 12.60 16.02 -6.76
C THR A 467 12.33 15.78 -5.28
N GLY A 468 11.26 15.03 -5.00
CA GLY A 468 10.85 14.70 -3.64
C GLY A 468 11.57 13.47 -3.09
N MET A 469 10.96 12.85 -2.07
CA MET A 469 11.55 11.69 -1.39
C MET A 469 11.31 10.37 -2.14
N SER A 470 12.32 9.52 -2.15
CA SER A 470 12.23 8.11 -2.57
C SER A 470 11.36 7.31 -1.60
N GLN A 471 10.37 6.57 -2.13
CA GLN A 471 9.50 5.68 -1.35
C GLN A 471 9.94 4.21 -1.47
N LEU A 472 11.23 3.96 -1.77
CA LEU A 472 11.78 2.61 -1.80
C LEU A 472 11.62 1.94 -0.44
N ARG A 473 11.18 0.67 -0.43
CA ARG A 473 10.97 -0.13 0.79
C ARG A 473 12.18 -0.18 1.75
N ALA A 474 13.40 -0.07 1.24
CA ALA A 474 14.60 -0.03 2.10
C ALA A 474 14.75 1.28 2.90
N SER A 475 14.07 2.34 2.45
CA SER A 475 14.13 3.69 3.00
C SER A 475 12.93 4.06 3.87
N GLN A 476 11.94 3.18 4.00
CA GLN A 476 10.73 3.42 4.79
C GLN A 476 10.84 2.78 6.16
N MET A 477 10.19 3.40 7.15
CA MET A 477 9.96 2.80 8.48
C MET A 477 11.24 2.24 9.13
N ARG A 478 12.31 3.03 9.14
CA ARG A 478 13.61 2.60 9.66
C ARG A 478 13.65 2.59 11.20
N TYR A 479 14.57 1.78 11.71
CA TYR A 479 14.94 1.68 13.12
C TYR A 479 16.42 2.03 13.31
N ILE A 480 16.73 2.79 14.37
CA ILE A 480 18.08 3.19 14.72
C ILE A 480 18.44 2.84 16.17
N VAL A 481 19.74 2.75 16.43
CA VAL A 481 20.33 2.64 17.77
C VAL A 481 21.16 3.88 18.05
N TYR A 482 21.17 4.35 19.30
CA TYR A 482 22.10 5.37 19.76
C TYR A 482 23.16 4.73 20.66
N ASP A 483 24.45 4.91 20.41
CA ASP A 483 25.53 4.48 21.31
C ASP A 483 26.59 5.59 21.41
N CYS A 484 26.69 6.22 22.58
CA CYS A 484 27.64 7.31 22.83
C CYS A 484 29.12 6.88 22.74
N GLY A 485 29.42 5.58 22.70
CA GLY A 485 30.78 5.04 22.64
C GLY A 485 31.26 4.66 21.23
N THR A 486 30.49 4.96 20.16
CA THR A 486 30.80 4.44 18.81
C THR A 486 31.18 5.52 17.81
N GLY A 487 32.48 5.66 17.53
CA GLY A 487 32.99 6.41 16.36
C GLY A 487 32.54 7.89 16.28
N PRO A 488 32.65 8.51 15.10
CA PRO A 488 32.37 9.94 14.90
C PRO A 488 30.88 10.31 14.96
N SER A 489 29.97 9.34 14.88
CA SER A 489 28.52 9.57 15.04
C SER A 489 27.94 8.54 16.01
N PRO A 490 27.26 8.97 17.08
CA PRO A 490 26.64 8.06 18.04
C PRO A 490 25.38 7.39 17.47
N TRP A 491 24.89 7.85 16.32
CA TRP A 491 23.74 7.29 15.63
C TRP A 491 24.15 6.10 14.77
N LEU A 492 23.78 4.91 15.20
CA LEU A 492 24.02 3.68 14.48
C LEU A 492 22.82 3.35 13.62
N GLU A 493 22.87 3.82 12.36
CA GLU A 493 22.04 3.27 11.31
C GLU A 493 22.43 1.79 11.12
N THR A 494 21.51 0.90 11.45
CA THR A 494 21.70 -0.57 11.38
C THR A 494 22.04 -1.07 9.96
N GLN A 495 22.00 -0.20 8.94
CA GLN A 495 22.37 -0.48 7.54
C GLN A 495 23.75 0.07 7.10
N ARG A 496 24.48 0.84 7.92
CA ARG A 496 25.75 1.51 7.49
C ARG A 496 27.07 0.87 7.98
N ARG A 497 27.09 -0.37 8.49
CA ARG A 497 28.37 -1.10 8.65
C ARG A 497 28.82 -1.73 7.34
N ARG A 498 29.67 -0.99 6.62
CA ARG A 498 30.69 -1.39 5.62
C ARG A 498 30.29 -2.46 4.59
N SER A 499 30.20 -2.00 3.33
CA SER A 499 30.43 -2.77 2.08
C SER A 499 29.61 -4.04 1.88
N MET A 500 28.31 -3.92 1.54
CA MET A 500 27.58 -4.78 0.57
C MET A 500 26.12 -4.29 0.49
N PRO A 501 25.56 -3.95 -0.69
CA PRO A 501 24.23 -3.36 -0.83
C PRO A 501 23.07 -4.38 -0.80
N THR A 502 23.21 -5.54 -0.13
CA THR A 502 22.31 -6.70 -0.30
C THR A 502 21.66 -7.24 0.97
N ARG A 503 21.67 -6.52 2.11
CA ARG A 503 21.02 -7.02 3.33
C ARG A 503 19.62 -6.44 3.54
N GLU A 504 18.71 -7.34 3.89
CA GLU A 504 17.36 -7.04 4.35
C GLU A 504 17.41 -5.98 5.47
N PRO A 505 16.56 -4.95 5.41
CA PRO A 505 16.49 -3.94 6.47
C PRO A 505 16.20 -4.54 7.84
N HIS A 506 16.97 -4.08 8.82
CA HIS A 506 16.91 -4.51 10.21
C HIS A 506 15.50 -4.38 10.80
N GLU A 507 15.10 -5.41 11.56
CA GLU A 507 13.93 -5.39 12.42
C GLU A 507 14.36 -5.59 13.88
N PRO A 508 13.82 -4.81 14.85
CA PRO A 508 14.20 -4.95 16.26
C PRO A 508 13.87 -6.33 16.83
N GLU A 509 12.75 -6.91 16.40
CA GLU A 509 12.33 -8.27 16.68
C GLU A 509 11.86 -8.98 15.41
N GLU A 510 11.95 -10.30 15.38
CA GLU A 510 11.49 -11.12 14.26
C GLU A 510 10.01 -10.87 13.95
N GLY A 511 9.72 -10.54 12.68
CA GLY A 511 8.36 -10.29 12.19
C GLY A 511 7.80 -8.91 12.51
N THR A 512 8.53 -8.03 13.21
CA THR A 512 8.12 -6.63 13.45
C THR A 512 7.91 -5.91 12.12
N ARG A 513 8.80 -6.14 11.14
CA ARG A 513 8.71 -5.44 9.86
C ARG A 513 7.49 -5.85 9.03
N ALA A 514 7.09 -7.11 9.11
CA ALA A 514 5.85 -7.59 8.47
C ALA A 514 4.62 -6.88 9.05
N LYS A 515 4.58 -6.67 10.37
CA LYS A 515 3.51 -5.91 11.04
C LYS A 515 3.53 -4.44 10.63
N ASP A 516 4.72 -3.83 10.56
CA ASP A 516 4.88 -2.42 10.15
C ASP A 516 4.36 -2.20 8.73
N TYR A 517 4.72 -3.07 7.79
CA TYR A 517 4.18 -3.00 6.42
C TYR A 517 2.68 -3.23 6.36
N ALA A 518 2.14 -4.18 7.12
CA ALA A 518 0.71 -4.39 7.17
C ALA A 518 -0.03 -3.13 7.68
N ALA A 519 0.52 -2.47 8.70
CA ALA A 519 -0.03 -1.21 9.23
C ALA A 519 0.13 -0.04 8.24
N TYR A 520 1.25 0.05 7.54
CA TYR A 520 1.50 1.04 6.48
C TYR A 520 0.50 0.92 5.34
N GLU A 521 0.30 -0.30 4.81
CA GLU A 521 -0.69 -0.58 3.76
C GLU A 521 -2.12 -0.28 4.26
N ALA A 522 -2.43 -0.60 5.51
CA ALA A 522 -3.72 -0.26 6.11
C ALA A 522 -3.94 1.26 6.20
N LEU A 523 -2.92 2.04 6.58
CA LEU A 523 -2.97 3.51 6.60
C LEU A 523 -3.17 4.07 5.19
N LEU A 524 -2.38 3.63 4.21
CA LEU A 524 -2.51 4.08 2.83
C LEU A 524 -3.89 3.73 2.24
N SER A 525 -4.40 2.52 2.54
CA SER A 525 -5.75 2.11 2.16
C SER A 525 -6.82 2.98 2.79
N ALA A 526 -6.67 3.33 4.08
CA ALA A 526 -7.58 4.25 4.77
C ALA A 526 -7.55 5.66 4.15
N ILE A 527 -6.37 6.19 3.85
CA ILE A 527 -6.19 7.49 3.17
C ILE A 527 -6.86 7.47 1.79
N LYS A 528 -6.59 6.44 0.98
CA LYS A 528 -7.20 6.28 -0.35
C LYS A 528 -8.73 6.23 -0.25
N SER A 529 -9.26 5.51 0.73
CA SER A 529 -10.70 5.42 0.99
C SER A 529 -11.31 6.79 1.34
N ARG A 530 -10.61 7.62 2.13
CA ARG A 530 -11.06 8.97 2.53
C ARG A 530 -10.97 10.00 1.43
N ASN A 531 -9.89 9.98 0.64
CA ASN A 531 -9.72 10.88 -0.52
C ASN A 531 -10.81 10.65 -1.57
N ASN A 532 -11.24 9.41 -1.73
CA ASN A 532 -12.36 9.05 -2.57
C ASN A 532 -13.73 9.49 -1.97
N GLY A 533 -13.79 9.82 -0.68
CA GLY A 533 -14.99 10.27 0.04
C GLY A 533 -15.15 11.79 0.22
N THR A 534 -14.11 12.60 -0.02
CA THR A 534 -14.14 14.08 0.17
C THR A 534 -14.04 14.91 -1.10
N THR A 535 -13.80 14.27 -2.25
CA THR A 535 -14.24 14.80 -3.54
C THR A 535 -15.64 14.27 -3.76
N GLY A 536 -16.63 15.14 -4.00
CA GLY A 536 -18.02 14.73 -4.15
C GLY A 536 -18.09 13.55 -5.11
N SER A 537 -18.47 12.37 -4.60
CA SER A 537 -18.61 11.14 -5.40
C SER A 537 -17.59 11.07 -6.56
N SER A 538 -16.30 10.87 -6.26
CA SER A 538 -15.51 10.04 -7.18
C SER A 538 -16.01 8.61 -7.00
N LYS A 539 -17.23 8.38 -7.51
CA LYS A 539 -17.83 7.08 -7.78
C LYS A 539 -16.69 6.22 -8.30
N THR A 540 -16.36 5.10 -7.66
CA THR A 540 -15.53 4.10 -8.35
C THR A 540 -16.29 3.78 -9.62
N THR A 541 -15.78 4.24 -10.76
CA THR A 541 -16.43 4.02 -12.04
C THR A 541 -15.84 2.78 -12.67
N TRP A 542 -16.70 1.83 -13.02
CA TRP A 542 -16.27 0.77 -13.93
C TRP A 542 -15.95 1.42 -15.28
N LYS A 543 -14.79 1.07 -15.83
CA LYS A 543 -14.43 1.43 -17.20
C LYS A 543 -15.05 0.37 -18.10
N ASP A 544 -15.93 0.82 -19.00
CA ASP A 544 -16.48 -0.06 -20.01
C ASP A 544 -15.40 -0.48 -21.00
N ILE A 545 -15.28 -1.79 -21.21
CA ILE A 545 -14.44 -2.38 -22.25
C ILE A 545 -15.37 -3.08 -23.24
N SER A 546 -15.42 -2.56 -24.46
CA SER A 546 -16.21 -3.18 -25.52
C SER A 546 -15.58 -4.50 -25.99
N PHE A 547 -16.37 -5.42 -26.54
CA PHE A 547 -15.84 -6.65 -27.14
C PHE A 547 -14.74 -6.41 -28.20
N PRO A 548 -14.87 -5.41 -29.10
CA PRO A 548 -13.77 -5.04 -30.01
C PRO A 548 -12.48 -4.60 -29.29
N THR A 549 -12.60 -3.77 -28.25
CA THR A 549 -11.44 -3.36 -27.43
C THR A 549 -10.81 -4.56 -26.75
N PHE A 550 -11.62 -5.42 -26.14
CA PHE A 550 -11.15 -6.63 -25.48
C PHE A 550 -10.44 -7.58 -26.47
N GLN A 551 -11.02 -7.78 -27.66
CA GLN A 551 -10.39 -8.57 -28.72
C GLN A 551 -9.04 -7.97 -29.12
N LYS A 552 -8.98 -6.65 -29.32
CA LYS A 552 -7.73 -5.94 -29.64
C LYS A 552 -6.67 -6.20 -28.57
N ASP A 553 -7.00 -6.01 -27.30
CA ASP A 553 -6.06 -6.18 -26.18
C ASP A 553 -5.55 -7.63 -26.08
N VAL A 554 -6.43 -8.62 -26.29
CA VAL A 554 -6.05 -10.04 -26.36
C VAL A 554 -5.13 -10.32 -27.55
N GLU A 555 -5.36 -9.70 -28.71
CA GLU A 555 -4.50 -9.85 -29.88
C GLU A 555 -3.14 -9.19 -29.70
N LEU A 556 -3.06 -8.03 -29.04
CA LEU A 556 -1.78 -7.39 -28.66
C LEU A 556 -0.99 -8.30 -27.72
N SER A 557 -1.66 -8.85 -26.71
CA SER A 557 -1.08 -9.86 -25.80
C SER A 557 -0.61 -11.11 -26.54
N ALA A 558 -1.37 -11.58 -27.53
CA ALA A 558 -0.98 -12.73 -28.34
C ALA A 558 0.28 -12.46 -29.18
N ARG A 559 0.40 -11.26 -29.77
CA ARG A 559 1.61 -10.84 -30.50
C ARG A 559 2.83 -10.83 -29.58
N TYR A 560 2.69 -10.24 -28.39
CA TYR A 560 3.74 -10.18 -27.38
C TYR A 560 4.21 -11.58 -26.95
N TRP A 561 3.28 -12.45 -26.55
CA TRP A 561 3.62 -13.80 -26.08
C TRP A 561 4.15 -14.68 -27.21
N LYS A 562 3.65 -14.51 -28.44
CA LYS A 562 4.20 -15.22 -29.60
C LYS A 562 5.66 -14.85 -29.85
N ASP A 563 5.98 -13.56 -29.84
CA ASP A 563 7.36 -13.08 -29.98
C ASP A 563 8.26 -13.65 -28.86
N LYS A 564 7.84 -13.51 -27.60
CA LYS A 564 8.62 -13.99 -26.43
C LYS A 564 8.87 -15.50 -26.46
N PHE A 565 7.84 -16.30 -26.64
CA PHE A 565 7.97 -17.75 -26.54
C PHE A 565 8.63 -18.36 -27.79
N SER A 566 8.53 -17.73 -28.95
CA SER A 566 9.27 -18.18 -30.15
C SER A 566 10.79 -18.11 -29.96
N LYS A 567 11.29 -17.12 -29.20
CA LYS A 567 12.73 -16.93 -28.91
C LYS A 567 13.33 -18.03 -28.05
N ILE A 568 12.52 -18.71 -27.24
CA ILE A 568 12.94 -19.90 -26.47
C ILE A 568 12.64 -21.21 -27.20
N GLY A 569 12.23 -21.16 -28.47
CA GLY A 569 11.92 -22.33 -29.28
C GLY A 569 10.62 -23.04 -28.90
N ALA A 570 9.70 -22.37 -28.19
CA ALA A 570 8.43 -22.96 -27.78
C ALA A 570 7.58 -23.30 -29.01
N LYS A 571 7.27 -24.59 -29.16
CA LYS A 571 6.41 -25.10 -30.23
C LYS A 571 4.96 -24.69 -30.00
N GLU A 572 4.18 -24.69 -31.07
CA GLU A 572 2.73 -24.57 -30.97
C GLU A 572 2.15 -25.70 -30.09
N LYS A 573 1.05 -25.45 -29.37
CA LYS A 573 0.47 -26.32 -28.32
C LYS A 573 1.25 -26.41 -27.01
N ALA A 574 2.48 -25.88 -26.93
CA ALA A 574 3.25 -25.97 -25.71
C ALA A 574 2.50 -25.36 -24.51
N VAL A 575 2.62 -25.99 -23.35
CA VAL A 575 1.95 -25.56 -22.13
C VAL A 575 2.72 -24.39 -21.51
N VAL A 576 1.99 -23.35 -21.13
CA VAL A 576 2.53 -22.16 -20.46
C VAL A 576 1.78 -21.95 -19.15
N GLY A 577 2.53 -21.93 -18.05
CA GLY A 577 1.98 -21.63 -16.74
C GLY A 577 1.61 -20.16 -16.59
N LEU A 578 0.49 -19.87 -15.94
CA LEU A 578 0.03 -18.53 -15.60
C LEU A 578 -0.26 -18.47 -14.09
N TRP A 579 0.65 -17.90 -13.31
CA TRP A 579 0.56 -17.76 -11.86
C TRP A 579 0.22 -16.32 -11.47
N SER A 580 -1.07 -16.00 -11.49
CA SER A 580 -1.59 -14.65 -11.35
C SER A 580 -2.79 -14.56 -10.39
N ARG A 581 -3.22 -13.34 -10.07
CA ARG A 581 -4.43 -13.07 -9.27
C ARG A 581 -5.66 -13.71 -9.90
N GLY A 582 -5.79 -13.57 -11.22
CA GLY A 582 -6.89 -14.11 -12.03
C GLY A 582 -8.19 -13.34 -11.86
N TYR A 583 -8.16 -12.07 -11.46
CA TYR A 583 -9.36 -11.22 -11.36
C TYR A 583 -9.08 -9.75 -11.70
N ALA A 584 -7.88 -9.42 -12.20
CA ALA A 584 -7.59 -8.17 -12.86
C ALA A 584 -7.78 -8.29 -14.38
N TYR A 585 -8.03 -7.16 -15.05
CA TYR A 585 -8.20 -7.12 -16.51
C TYR A 585 -6.96 -7.65 -17.26
N LEU A 586 -5.76 -7.30 -16.80
CA LEU A 586 -4.50 -7.81 -17.36
C LEU A 586 -4.35 -9.33 -17.20
N ASP A 587 -4.82 -9.92 -16.08
CA ASP A 587 -4.79 -11.38 -15.90
C ASP A 587 -5.61 -12.10 -16.98
N ILE A 588 -6.79 -11.54 -17.32
CA ILE A 588 -7.66 -12.02 -18.40
C ILE A 588 -6.92 -11.92 -19.73
N ILE A 589 -6.34 -10.75 -20.03
CA ILE A 589 -5.63 -10.49 -21.28
C ILE A 589 -4.42 -11.40 -21.47
N HIS A 590 -3.64 -11.67 -20.42
CA HIS A 590 -2.52 -12.59 -20.52
C HIS A 590 -3.00 -14.03 -20.73
N THR A 591 -4.01 -14.46 -19.97
CA THR A 591 -4.58 -15.81 -20.10
C THR A 591 -5.05 -16.09 -21.53
N TRP A 592 -5.87 -15.18 -22.08
CA TRP A 592 -6.41 -15.35 -23.43
C TRP A 592 -5.43 -14.99 -24.52
N GLY A 593 -4.47 -14.10 -24.26
CA GLY A 593 -3.38 -13.79 -25.19
C GLY A 593 -2.46 -14.98 -25.40
N VAL A 594 -2.09 -15.71 -24.34
CA VAL A 594 -1.34 -16.97 -24.42
C VAL A 594 -2.11 -18.00 -25.24
N ALA A 595 -3.41 -18.18 -24.98
CA ALA A 595 -4.26 -19.06 -25.78
C ALA A 595 -4.33 -18.63 -27.26
N ARG A 596 -4.58 -17.35 -27.52
CA ARG A 596 -4.67 -16.76 -28.86
C ARG A 596 -3.34 -16.82 -29.63
N ALA A 597 -2.20 -16.86 -28.93
CA ALA A 597 -0.88 -17.07 -29.50
C ALA A 597 -0.59 -18.52 -29.94
N GLY A 598 -1.49 -19.47 -29.61
CA GLY A 598 -1.40 -20.88 -29.99
C GLY A 598 -0.79 -21.79 -28.92
N TYR A 599 -0.65 -21.31 -27.68
CA TYR A 599 -0.15 -22.06 -26.52
C TYR A 599 -1.30 -22.53 -25.63
N THR A 600 -1.03 -23.49 -24.74
CA THR A 600 -2.02 -24.08 -23.83
C THR A 600 -1.86 -23.47 -22.43
N PRO A 601 -2.79 -22.63 -21.94
CA PRO A 601 -2.71 -22.04 -20.61
C PRO A 601 -2.86 -23.09 -19.50
N GLN A 602 -1.96 -23.07 -18.52
CA GLN A 602 -2.09 -23.79 -17.25
C GLN A 602 -2.23 -22.78 -16.11
N LEU A 603 -3.39 -22.75 -15.45
CA LEU A 603 -3.75 -21.65 -14.55
C LEU A 603 -3.46 -21.96 -13.09
N PHE A 604 -2.68 -21.12 -12.41
CA PHE A 604 -2.31 -21.28 -11.01
C PHE A 604 -2.91 -20.21 -10.13
N SER A 605 -3.40 -20.60 -8.94
CA SER A 605 -3.89 -19.65 -7.95
C SER A 605 -2.76 -19.03 -7.14
N LEU A 606 -2.85 -17.73 -6.80
CA LEU A 606 -1.95 -17.12 -5.80
C LEU A 606 -2.05 -17.74 -4.40
N LYS A 607 -3.12 -18.48 -4.10
CA LYS A 607 -3.21 -19.21 -2.82
C LYS A 607 -2.19 -20.35 -2.74
N MET A 608 -1.66 -20.79 -3.88
CA MET A 608 -0.49 -21.65 -3.91
C MET A 608 0.74 -20.74 -3.85
N THR A 609 1.35 -20.66 -2.67
CA THR A 609 2.46 -19.73 -2.40
C THR A 609 3.83 -20.41 -2.48
N ASP A 610 3.87 -21.74 -2.46
CA ASP A 610 5.11 -22.52 -2.56
C ASP A 610 5.47 -22.75 -4.04
N PRO A 611 6.57 -22.15 -4.54
CA PRO A 611 7.02 -22.34 -5.92
C PRO A 611 7.41 -23.79 -6.23
N ALA A 612 7.80 -24.61 -5.24
CA ALA A 612 8.16 -26.00 -5.49
C ALA A 612 6.97 -26.82 -6.00
N VAL A 613 5.77 -26.56 -5.45
CA VAL A 613 4.52 -27.19 -5.90
C VAL A 613 4.16 -26.73 -7.31
N VAL A 614 4.32 -25.43 -7.60
CA VAL A 614 4.11 -24.88 -8.95
C VAL A 614 5.05 -25.54 -9.96
N TYR A 615 6.34 -25.67 -9.64
CA TYR A 615 7.34 -26.31 -10.49
C TYR A 615 7.08 -27.79 -10.73
N GLN A 616 6.61 -28.52 -9.72
CA GLN A 616 6.18 -29.90 -9.89
C GLN A 616 5.04 -30.00 -10.91
N LEU A 617 4.00 -29.17 -10.76
CA LEU A 617 2.83 -29.19 -11.64
C LEU A 617 3.13 -28.71 -13.06
N LEU A 618 4.06 -27.77 -13.22
CA LEU A 618 4.59 -27.36 -14.52
C LEU A 618 5.32 -28.53 -15.20
N ARG A 619 6.11 -29.30 -14.45
CA ARG A 619 6.81 -30.48 -14.96
C ARG A 619 5.85 -31.59 -15.36
N GLU A 620 4.85 -31.88 -14.53
CA GLU A 620 3.82 -32.88 -14.83
C GLU A 620 2.99 -32.51 -16.08
N ALA A 621 2.80 -31.22 -16.33
CA ALA A 621 2.10 -30.72 -17.52
C ALA A 621 3.02 -30.47 -18.73
N GLU A 622 4.32 -30.80 -18.62
CA GLU A 622 5.33 -30.55 -19.66
C GLU A 622 5.36 -29.08 -20.12
N ALA A 623 5.21 -28.15 -19.18
CA ALA A 623 5.23 -26.72 -19.46
C ALA A 623 6.62 -26.24 -19.90
N VAL A 624 6.64 -25.25 -20.80
CA VAL A 624 7.88 -24.70 -21.39
C VAL A 624 8.24 -23.32 -20.86
N ALA A 625 7.30 -22.63 -20.22
CA ALA A 625 7.48 -21.30 -19.66
C ALA A 625 6.47 -21.01 -18.54
N LEU A 626 6.78 -20.00 -17.72
CA LEU A 626 5.91 -19.49 -16.66
C LEU A 626 5.71 -17.98 -16.81
N VAL A 627 4.46 -17.53 -16.87
CA VAL A 627 4.07 -16.14 -16.70
C VAL A 627 3.56 -15.96 -15.26
N HIS A 628 4.03 -14.94 -14.54
CA HIS A 628 3.69 -14.79 -13.12
C HIS A 628 3.37 -13.33 -12.73
N ASP A 629 2.65 -13.15 -11.61
CA ASP A 629 2.44 -11.82 -11.02
C ASP A 629 3.81 -11.22 -10.61
N PRO A 630 4.08 -9.93 -10.92
CA PRO A 630 5.34 -9.26 -10.56
C PRO A 630 5.69 -9.34 -9.07
N SER A 631 4.72 -9.55 -8.17
CA SER A 631 4.98 -9.74 -6.74
C SER A 631 5.86 -10.96 -6.42
N TYR A 632 5.96 -11.93 -7.33
CA TYR A 632 6.75 -13.15 -7.15
C TYR A 632 8.15 -13.11 -7.76
N ASN A 633 8.58 -11.98 -8.35
CA ASN A 633 9.92 -11.85 -8.95
C ASN A 633 11.05 -12.35 -8.03
N LEU A 634 11.00 -11.99 -6.74
CA LEU A 634 12.03 -12.33 -5.75
C LEU A 634 12.08 -13.82 -5.38
N ILE A 635 10.95 -14.54 -5.45
CA ILE A 635 10.90 -15.97 -5.10
C ILE A 635 11.13 -16.90 -6.30
N LEU A 636 11.22 -16.32 -7.51
CA LEU A 636 11.38 -17.03 -8.77
C LEU A 636 12.80 -16.95 -9.36
N GLU A 637 13.79 -16.44 -8.61
CA GLU A 637 15.18 -16.34 -9.06
C GLU A 637 15.78 -17.67 -9.53
N ASN A 638 15.27 -18.80 -9.02
CA ASN A 638 15.70 -20.16 -9.38
C ASN A 638 14.63 -20.96 -10.14
N SER A 639 13.83 -20.31 -11.00
CA SER A 639 12.81 -21.03 -11.77
C SER A 639 13.43 -22.08 -12.72
N PRO A 640 12.92 -23.32 -12.76
CA PRO A 640 13.44 -24.36 -13.65
C PRO A 640 13.03 -24.15 -15.12
N LEU A 641 12.15 -23.19 -15.39
CA LEU A 641 11.67 -22.82 -16.73
C LEU A 641 11.90 -21.31 -16.95
N PRO A 642 12.01 -20.84 -18.19
CA PRO A 642 11.95 -19.41 -18.50
C PRO A 642 10.70 -18.77 -17.87
N SER A 643 10.92 -17.82 -16.96
CA SER A 643 9.86 -17.08 -16.27
C SER A 643 9.78 -15.64 -16.77
N TYR A 644 8.56 -15.13 -16.87
CA TYR A 644 8.27 -13.78 -17.34
C TYR A 644 7.23 -13.11 -16.43
N PRO A 645 7.45 -11.86 -16.00
CA PRO A 645 6.41 -11.10 -15.31
C PRO A 645 5.24 -10.80 -16.27
N GLY A 646 4.01 -10.90 -15.74
CA GLY A 646 2.79 -10.43 -16.40
C GLY A 646 2.63 -8.92 -16.26
N ASP A 647 3.50 -8.16 -16.94
CA ASP A 647 3.53 -6.69 -16.89
C ASP A 647 2.38 -6.05 -17.70
N ASP A 648 2.16 -4.75 -17.50
CA ASP A 648 1.24 -3.96 -18.31
C ASP A 648 1.80 -3.71 -19.72
N ILE A 649 1.60 -4.70 -20.58
CA ILE A 649 2.02 -4.67 -21.98
C ILE A 649 1.20 -3.70 -22.84
N LEU A 650 0.01 -3.27 -22.40
CA LEU A 650 -0.87 -2.42 -23.21
C LEU A 650 -0.31 -1.00 -23.35
N SER A 651 0.55 -0.57 -22.43
CA SER A 651 1.29 0.70 -22.53
C SER A 651 2.19 0.80 -23.77
N GLN A 652 2.50 -0.33 -24.42
CA GLN A 652 3.40 -0.44 -25.58
C GLN A 652 2.64 -0.74 -26.89
N GLU A 653 1.36 -0.37 -26.98
CA GLU A 653 0.46 -0.67 -28.10
C GLU A 653 1.08 -0.44 -29.49
N CYS A 654 1.70 0.74 -29.71
CA CYS A 654 2.30 1.10 -31.00
C CYS A 654 3.43 0.14 -31.45
N TYR A 655 4.18 -0.42 -30.50
CA TYR A 655 5.22 -1.42 -30.78
C TYR A 655 4.59 -2.79 -31.02
N LEU A 656 3.61 -3.18 -30.20
CA LEU A 656 2.95 -4.48 -30.30
C LEU A 656 2.18 -4.66 -31.61
N GLU A 657 1.57 -3.61 -32.15
CA GLU A 657 0.88 -3.67 -33.44
C GLU A 657 1.81 -4.02 -34.62
N GLN A 658 3.11 -3.76 -34.49
CA GLN A 658 4.12 -4.07 -35.51
C GLN A 658 4.53 -5.55 -35.52
N LEU A 659 4.37 -6.26 -34.40
CA LEU A 659 4.68 -7.69 -34.30
C LEU A 659 3.62 -8.52 -35.04
N PRO A 660 3.97 -9.65 -35.67
CA PRO A 660 2.99 -10.45 -36.40
C PRO A 660 1.96 -11.12 -35.47
N LEU A 661 0.68 -11.00 -35.80
CA LEU A 661 -0.38 -11.77 -35.13
C LEU A 661 -0.37 -13.21 -35.66
N PRO A 662 -0.15 -14.23 -34.82
CA PRO A 662 -0.28 -15.61 -35.26
C PRO A 662 -1.71 -15.91 -35.76
N ALA A 663 -1.84 -16.83 -36.71
CA ALA A 663 -3.14 -17.28 -37.18
C ALA A 663 -3.97 -17.84 -36.02
N LEU A 664 -5.26 -17.52 -35.98
CA LEU A 664 -6.15 -18.08 -34.96
C LEU A 664 -6.27 -19.58 -35.19
N ARG A 665 -5.82 -20.37 -34.21
CA ARG A 665 -5.93 -21.81 -34.29
C ARG A 665 -7.30 -22.28 -33.82
N LYS A 666 -7.93 -23.10 -34.65
CA LYS A 666 -9.10 -23.90 -34.27
C LYS A 666 -8.64 -25.29 -33.80
N PRO A 667 -9.27 -25.88 -32.78
CA PRO A 667 -9.01 -27.26 -32.42
C PRO A 667 -9.28 -28.17 -33.61
N SER A 668 -8.38 -29.10 -33.86
CA SER A 668 -8.44 -30.05 -34.97
C SER A 668 -9.14 -31.36 -34.59
N LYS A 669 -9.16 -31.66 -33.30
CA LYS A 669 -9.78 -32.84 -32.69
C LYS A 669 -10.55 -32.44 -31.45
N ALA A 670 -11.59 -33.20 -31.12
CA ALA A 670 -12.40 -33.03 -29.91
C ALA A 670 -11.56 -33.13 -28.62
N GLU A 671 -10.47 -33.87 -28.68
CA GLU A 671 -9.57 -34.19 -27.57
C GLU A 671 -8.39 -33.22 -27.44
N ASP A 672 -8.26 -32.22 -28.33
CA ASP A 672 -7.23 -31.19 -28.20
C ASP A 672 -7.40 -30.48 -26.83
N ILE A 673 -6.32 -30.40 -26.05
CA ILE A 673 -6.32 -29.73 -24.75
C ILE A 673 -6.29 -28.22 -24.99
N MET A 674 -7.26 -27.52 -24.42
CA MET A 674 -7.41 -26.08 -24.53
C MET A 674 -6.81 -25.35 -23.34
N MET A 675 -6.99 -25.89 -22.12
CA MET A 675 -6.52 -25.33 -20.86
C MET A 675 -6.25 -26.44 -19.83
N ILE A 676 -5.46 -26.15 -18.82
CA ILE A 676 -5.19 -27.06 -17.70
C ILE A 676 -5.49 -26.35 -16.37
N TYR A 677 -6.35 -26.96 -15.56
CA TYR A 677 -6.68 -26.55 -14.21
C TYR A 677 -6.09 -27.52 -13.18
N HIS A 678 -6.24 -27.21 -11.89
CA HIS A 678 -5.80 -28.08 -10.80
C HIS A 678 -6.91 -28.35 -9.79
N THR A 679 -6.90 -29.55 -9.21
CA THR A 679 -7.71 -29.90 -8.03
C THR A 679 -6.82 -30.38 -6.91
N SER A 680 -7.19 -30.13 -5.65
CA SER A 680 -6.32 -30.35 -4.48
C SER A 680 -6.09 -31.82 -4.08
N GLY A 681 -6.39 -32.80 -4.95
CA GLY A 681 -6.15 -34.24 -4.78
C GLY A 681 -6.50 -34.87 -3.41
N SER A 682 -7.57 -35.67 -3.31
CA SER A 682 -7.99 -36.33 -2.06
C SER A 682 -7.05 -37.42 -1.52
N THR A 683 -6.09 -37.93 -2.31
CA THR A 683 -5.34 -39.16 -1.97
C THR A 683 -3.88 -38.96 -1.53
N LEU A 684 -3.19 -37.88 -1.93
CA LEU A 684 -1.74 -37.73 -1.68
C LEU A 684 -1.28 -36.31 -1.26
N GLY A 685 -2.19 -35.35 -1.12
CA GLY A 685 -1.84 -33.98 -0.68
C GLY A 685 -1.23 -33.07 -1.74
N THR A 686 -0.88 -33.59 -2.92
CA THR A 686 -0.43 -32.81 -4.09
C THR A 686 -1.60 -32.51 -5.03
N PRO A 687 -1.72 -31.27 -5.57
CA PRO A 687 -2.72 -30.97 -6.59
C PRO A 687 -2.59 -31.86 -7.84
N LYS A 688 -3.69 -32.18 -8.50
CA LYS A 688 -3.74 -32.98 -9.73
C LYS A 688 -4.11 -32.11 -10.92
N LEU A 689 -3.55 -32.42 -12.09
CA LEU A 689 -3.90 -31.78 -13.36
C LEU A 689 -5.30 -32.17 -13.83
N VAL A 690 -6.07 -31.20 -14.30
CA VAL A 690 -7.36 -31.38 -14.97
C VAL A 690 -7.27 -30.79 -16.38
N PRO A 691 -6.96 -31.61 -17.39
CA PRO A 691 -6.93 -31.18 -18.78
C PRO A 691 -8.35 -30.93 -19.30
N ILE A 692 -8.57 -29.74 -19.86
CA ILE A 692 -9.83 -29.33 -20.48
C ILE A 692 -9.74 -29.52 -21.99
N THR A 693 -10.54 -30.43 -22.53
CA THR A 693 -10.57 -30.72 -23.98
C THR A 693 -11.51 -29.76 -24.72
N ALA A 694 -11.32 -29.61 -26.03
CA ALA A 694 -12.19 -28.79 -26.88
C ALA A 694 -13.67 -29.20 -26.79
N LYS A 695 -13.97 -30.50 -26.86
CA LYS A 695 -15.35 -31.03 -26.74
C LYS A 695 -15.98 -30.71 -25.38
N TRP A 696 -15.19 -30.83 -24.31
CA TRP A 696 -15.64 -30.49 -22.97
C TRP A 696 -15.97 -29.00 -22.87
N LEU A 697 -15.11 -28.14 -23.43
CA LEU A 697 -15.26 -26.70 -23.39
C LEU A 697 -16.50 -26.23 -24.15
N ASP A 698 -16.72 -26.76 -25.36
CA ASP A 698 -17.92 -26.47 -26.16
C ASP A 698 -19.20 -26.82 -25.39
N HIS A 699 -19.23 -27.99 -24.74
CA HIS A 699 -20.36 -28.39 -23.92
C HIS A 699 -20.52 -27.51 -22.68
N ALA A 700 -19.44 -27.16 -21.98
CA ALA A 700 -19.49 -26.30 -20.81
C ALA A 700 -20.06 -24.91 -21.14
N ILE A 701 -19.66 -24.33 -22.27
CA ILE A 701 -20.18 -23.04 -22.76
C ILE A 701 -21.68 -23.14 -23.05
N ALA A 702 -22.11 -24.18 -23.77
CA ALA A 702 -23.52 -24.40 -24.09
C ALA A 702 -24.38 -24.59 -22.83
N THR A 703 -23.95 -25.47 -21.91
CA THR A 703 -24.66 -25.73 -20.65
C THR A 703 -24.76 -24.50 -19.75
N CYS A 704 -23.72 -23.67 -19.69
CA CYS A 704 -23.79 -22.40 -18.96
C CYS A 704 -24.83 -21.44 -19.57
N GLY A 705 -24.95 -21.42 -20.90
CA GLY A 705 -26.00 -20.71 -21.62
C GLY A 705 -27.39 -21.18 -21.21
N ASP A 706 -27.64 -22.49 -21.28
CA ASP A 706 -28.94 -23.10 -20.94
C ASP A 706 -29.37 -22.81 -19.49
N VAL A 707 -28.43 -22.92 -18.54
CA VAL A 707 -28.68 -22.64 -17.12
C VAL A 707 -29.07 -21.18 -16.90
N LEU A 708 -28.38 -20.26 -17.56
CA LEU A 708 -28.63 -18.82 -17.39
C LEU A 708 -29.91 -18.36 -18.09
N GLU A 709 -30.22 -18.90 -19.27
CA GLU A 709 -31.49 -18.65 -19.96
C GLU A 709 -32.69 -19.12 -19.11
N ALA A 710 -32.56 -20.25 -18.41
CA ALA A 710 -33.61 -20.77 -17.53
C ALA A 710 -33.93 -19.82 -16.35
N VAL A 711 -32.94 -19.06 -15.87
CA VAL A 711 -33.05 -18.16 -14.71
C VAL A 711 -33.22 -16.69 -15.08
N GLN A 712 -33.08 -16.33 -16.35
CA GLN A 712 -33.33 -14.98 -16.85
C GLN A 712 -34.81 -14.62 -16.63
N MET A 713 -35.07 -13.54 -15.87
CA MET A 713 -36.44 -13.07 -15.58
C MET A 713 -36.84 -11.85 -16.42
N SER A 714 -35.87 -11.15 -17.03
CA SER A 714 -36.07 -9.93 -17.82
C SER A 714 -35.47 -10.08 -19.23
N ARG A 715 -35.98 -9.28 -20.18
CA ARG A 715 -35.38 -9.14 -21.54
C ARG A 715 -34.12 -8.26 -21.56
N THR A 716 -33.64 -7.81 -20.40
CA THR A 716 -32.42 -6.98 -20.30
C THR A 716 -31.19 -7.86 -20.47
N GLN A 717 -30.13 -7.31 -21.06
CA GLN A 717 -28.83 -7.96 -21.15
C GLN A 717 -28.36 -8.37 -19.73
N PRO A 718 -27.97 -9.64 -19.50
CA PRO A 718 -27.54 -10.05 -18.18
C PRO A 718 -26.16 -9.48 -17.86
N THR A 719 -25.96 -9.17 -16.58
CA THR A 719 -24.70 -8.67 -16.04
C THR A 719 -24.30 -9.59 -14.90
N GLY A 720 -23.13 -10.22 -15.04
CA GLY A 720 -22.53 -11.09 -14.02
C GLY A 720 -21.26 -10.48 -13.46
N VAL A 721 -20.85 -10.90 -12.26
CA VAL A 721 -19.61 -10.49 -11.61
C VAL A 721 -18.68 -11.69 -11.41
N ALA A 722 -17.37 -11.46 -11.49
CA ALA A 722 -16.38 -12.47 -11.16
C ALA A 722 -16.55 -12.96 -9.71
N MET A 723 -16.78 -14.26 -9.55
CA MET A 723 -16.97 -14.88 -8.23
C MET A 723 -15.64 -15.28 -7.55
N GLY A 724 -14.55 -15.28 -8.30
CA GLY A 724 -13.25 -15.84 -7.89
C GLY A 724 -12.14 -15.55 -8.90
N SER A 725 -10.95 -16.09 -8.63
CA SER A 725 -9.86 -16.14 -9.61
C SER A 725 -10.25 -17.00 -10.83
N LEU A 726 -9.78 -16.64 -12.03
CA LEU A 726 -9.86 -17.46 -13.25
C LEU A 726 -9.11 -18.78 -13.12
N SER A 727 -8.22 -18.94 -12.15
CA SER A 727 -7.66 -20.26 -11.82
C SER A 727 -8.71 -21.22 -11.25
N HIS A 728 -9.92 -20.73 -10.95
CA HIS A 728 -11.08 -21.51 -10.56
C HIS A 728 -12.08 -21.59 -11.72
N ILE A 729 -12.47 -22.80 -12.10
CA ILE A 729 -13.32 -23.03 -13.28
C ILE A 729 -14.63 -22.25 -13.24
N ALA A 730 -15.24 -22.12 -12.06
CA ALA A 730 -16.53 -21.44 -11.91
C ALA A 730 -16.46 -19.96 -12.30
N SER A 731 -15.36 -19.25 -11.97
CA SER A 731 -15.19 -17.86 -12.39
C SER A 731 -14.99 -17.75 -13.90
N THR A 732 -14.23 -18.68 -14.47
CA THR A 732 -14.00 -18.74 -15.92
C THR A 732 -15.28 -19.09 -16.69
N ALA A 733 -16.13 -19.94 -16.15
CA ALA A 733 -17.42 -20.30 -16.74
C ALA A 733 -18.37 -19.09 -16.83
N VAL A 734 -18.43 -18.25 -15.78
CA VAL A 734 -19.19 -16.98 -15.82
C VAL A 734 -18.64 -16.04 -16.90
N PHE A 735 -17.31 -15.97 -17.03
CA PHE A 735 -16.67 -15.19 -18.09
C PHE A 735 -16.98 -15.73 -19.49
N TRP A 736 -16.88 -17.05 -19.73
CA TRP A 736 -17.21 -17.65 -21.03
C TRP A 736 -18.65 -17.41 -21.43
N HIS A 737 -19.57 -17.50 -20.48
CA HIS A 737 -20.95 -17.15 -20.73
C HIS A 737 -21.07 -15.69 -21.16
N ALA A 738 -20.45 -14.77 -20.43
CA ALA A 738 -20.53 -13.35 -20.76
C ALA A 738 -20.05 -13.07 -22.18
N VAL A 739 -18.94 -13.69 -22.59
CA VAL A 739 -18.40 -13.54 -23.94
C VAL A 739 -19.30 -14.20 -25.01
N SER A 740 -19.77 -15.42 -24.78
CA SER A 740 -20.55 -16.18 -25.78
C SER A 740 -21.96 -15.65 -25.99
N SER A 741 -22.58 -15.06 -24.97
CA SER A 741 -23.93 -14.47 -25.03
C SER A 741 -23.93 -12.97 -25.33
N GLY A 742 -22.76 -12.35 -25.41
CA GLY A 742 -22.62 -10.91 -25.56
C GLY A 742 -23.11 -10.13 -24.33
N SER A 743 -22.95 -10.69 -23.13
CA SER A 743 -23.38 -10.12 -21.84
C SER A 743 -22.27 -9.36 -21.13
N CYS A 744 -22.58 -8.67 -20.02
CA CYS A 744 -21.58 -7.90 -19.28
C CYS A 744 -20.90 -8.75 -18.18
N PHE A 745 -19.57 -8.66 -18.09
CA PHE A 745 -18.77 -9.29 -17.04
C PHE A 745 -18.06 -8.23 -16.21
N MET A 746 -18.44 -8.12 -14.94
CA MET A 746 -17.86 -7.18 -13.99
C MET A 746 -16.68 -7.80 -13.24
N LEU A 747 -15.60 -7.03 -13.16
CA LEU A 747 -14.47 -7.33 -12.29
C LEU A 747 -14.59 -6.52 -11.00
N PRO A 748 -14.55 -7.16 -9.82
CA PRO A 748 -14.51 -6.46 -8.55
C PRO A 748 -13.10 -5.92 -8.26
N THR A 749 -13.01 -4.91 -7.39
CA THR A 749 -11.72 -4.35 -6.95
C THR A 749 -10.89 -5.31 -6.11
N ARG A 750 -11.55 -6.22 -5.38
CA ARG A 750 -10.93 -7.27 -4.57
C ARG A 750 -11.91 -8.41 -4.29
N LEU A 751 -11.38 -9.55 -3.84
CA LEU A 751 -12.18 -10.71 -3.41
C LEU A 751 -11.89 -11.08 -1.95
N PRO A 752 -12.91 -11.27 -1.10
CA PRO A 752 -14.32 -10.91 -1.34
C PRO A 752 -14.47 -9.38 -1.47
N TYR A 753 -15.38 -8.92 -2.32
CA TYR A 753 -15.64 -7.50 -2.50
C TYR A 753 -16.46 -6.91 -1.33
N PRO A 754 -16.25 -5.62 -0.96
CA PRO A 754 -17.04 -4.95 0.05
C PRO A 754 -18.53 -4.92 -0.29
N THR A 755 -19.38 -4.93 0.74
CA THR A 755 -20.84 -4.78 0.59
C THR A 755 -21.22 -3.46 -0.09
N SER A 756 -20.46 -2.39 0.13
CA SER A 756 -20.67 -1.10 -0.55
C SER A 756 -20.45 -1.20 -2.06
N GLU A 757 -19.41 -1.91 -2.49
CA GLU A 757 -19.13 -2.18 -3.91
C GLU A 757 -20.23 -3.08 -4.51
N LEU A 758 -20.70 -4.09 -3.78
CA LEU A 758 -21.84 -4.91 -4.21
C LEU A 758 -23.11 -4.09 -4.42
N ARG A 759 -23.47 -3.22 -3.47
CA ARG A 759 -24.61 -2.31 -3.63
C ARG A 759 -24.42 -1.41 -4.85
N GLN A 760 -23.22 -0.90 -5.06
CA GLN A 760 -22.90 -0.08 -6.23
C GLN A 760 -23.12 -0.85 -7.54
N MET A 761 -22.61 -2.08 -7.62
CA MET A 761 -22.79 -2.95 -8.79
C MET A 761 -24.27 -3.21 -9.07
N ILE A 762 -25.08 -3.45 -8.05
CA ILE A 762 -26.53 -3.70 -8.18
C ILE A 762 -27.28 -2.43 -8.55
N ASP A 763 -27.19 -1.41 -7.69
CA ASP A 763 -28.05 -0.23 -7.72
C ASP A 763 -27.67 0.74 -8.86
N GLU A 764 -26.39 0.80 -9.26
CA GLU A 764 -25.89 1.82 -10.19
C GLU A 764 -25.40 1.27 -11.53
N TYR A 765 -24.86 0.05 -11.57
CA TYR A 765 -24.28 -0.56 -12.78
C TYR A 765 -25.09 -1.75 -13.30
N GLY A 766 -26.23 -2.06 -12.67
CA GLY A 766 -27.19 -3.03 -13.18
C GLY A 766 -26.70 -4.47 -13.13
N LEU A 767 -25.99 -4.88 -12.08
CA LEU A 767 -25.72 -6.29 -11.80
C LEU A 767 -27.03 -7.04 -11.68
N THR A 768 -27.23 -8.09 -12.49
CA THR A 768 -28.46 -8.88 -12.50
C THR A 768 -28.26 -10.28 -11.93
N ASN A 769 -27.06 -10.84 -12.07
CA ASN A 769 -26.74 -12.21 -11.67
C ASN A 769 -25.54 -12.22 -10.72
N LEU A 770 -25.80 -12.47 -9.44
CA LEU A 770 -24.76 -12.54 -8.42
C LEU A 770 -24.27 -13.98 -8.30
N SER A 771 -22.99 -14.22 -8.62
CA SER A 771 -22.33 -15.50 -8.31
C SER A 771 -21.32 -15.31 -7.20
N MET A 772 -21.43 -16.09 -6.12
CA MET A 772 -20.57 -15.94 -4.95
C MET A 772 -20.35 -17.26 -4.23
N PHE A 773 -19.14 -17.47 -3.68
CA PHE A 773 -18.88 -18.64 -2.85
C PHE A 773 -19.64 -18.56 -1.51
N PRO A 774 -20.15 -19.68 -0.98
CA PRO A 774 -21.04 -19.67 0.19
C PRO A 774 -20.53 -18.93 1.43
N PRO A 775 -19.24 -19.02 1.85
CA PRO A 775 -18.77 -18.28 3.02
C PRO A 775 -18.90 -16.76 2.87
N PHE A 776 -18.67 -16.24 1.66
CA PHE A 776 -18.81 -14.82 1.37
C PHE A 776 -20.29 -14.43 1.28
N LEU A 777 -21.12 -15.29 0.68
CA LEU A 777 -22.55 -15.04 0.55
C LEU A 777 -23.27 -15.03 1.90
N SER A 778 -22.92 -15.97 2.80
CA SER A 778 -23.37 -15.98 4.19
C SER A 778 -23.02 -14.68 4.92
N ALA A 779 -21.83 -14.11 4.68
CA ALA A 779 -21.48 -12.81 5.27
C ALA A 779 -22.38 -11.68 4.74
N VAL A 780 -22.67 -11.65 3.44
CA VAL A 780 -23.61 -10.69 2.83
C VAL A 780 -25.01 -10.84 3.43
N PHE A 781 -25.49 -12.07 3.63
CA PHE A 781 -26.79 -12.33 4.25
C PHE A 781 -26.86 -11.87 5.71
N ARG A 782 -25.81 -12.09 6.50
CA ARG A 782 -25.74 -11.59 7.88
C ARG A 782 -25.81 -10.06 7.96
N GLU A 783 -25.23 -9.36 6.98
CA GLU A 783 -25.34 -7.90 6.89
C GLU A 783 -26.73 -7.47 6.39
N ALA A 784 -27.31 -8.17 5.41
CA ALA A 784 -28.65 -7.88 4.91
C ALA A 784 -29.76 -8.10 5.97
N ARG A 785 -29.51 -8.95 6.99
CA ARG A 785 -30.39 -9.06 8.17
C ARG A 785 -30.45 -7.78 9.00
N LYS A 786 -29.40 -6.96 8.96
CA LYS A 786 -29.26 -5.72 9.73
C LYS A 786 -29.55 -4.48 8.88
N ASP A 787 -29.41 -4.58 7.56
CA ASP A 787 -29.59 -3.49 6.60
C ASP A 787 -30.73 -3.81 5.60
N PRO A 788 -31.95 -3.26 5.84
CA PRO A 788 -33.08 -3.42 4.92
C PRO A 788 -32.82 -2.90 3.51
N SER A 789 -31.94 -1.90 3.36
CA SER A 789 -31.63 -1.31 2.07
C SER A 789 -30.78 -2.25 1.22
N LEU A 790 -29.79 -2.91 1.82
CA LEU A 790 -29.04 -3.99 1.16
C LEU A 790 -29.95 -5.17 0.78
N LEU A 791 -30.84 -5.57 1.68
CA LEU A 791 -31.81 -6.63 1.38
C LEU A 791 -32.71 -6.26 0.19
N ALA A 792 -33.16 -5.00 0.10
CA ALA A 792 -33.92 -4.50 -1.03
C ALA A 792 -33.14 -4.61 -2.34
N SER A 793 -31.86 -4.20 -2.37
CA SER A 793 -30.98 -4.36 -3.54
C SER A 793 -30.82 -5.84 -3.93
N LEU A 794 -30.58 -6.74 -2.97
CA LEU A 794 -30.44 -8.18 -3.28
C LEU A 794 -31.71 -8.79 -3.89
N LYS A 795 -32.89 -8.26 -3.54
CA LYS A 795 -34.18 -8.70 -4.13
C LYS A 795 -34.38 -8.24 -5.57
N THR A 796 -33.60 -7.29 -6.08
CA THR A 796 -33.71 -6.85 -7.49
C THR A 796 -32.92 -7.75 -8.45
N LEU A 797 -32.07 -8.63 -7.93
CA LEU A 797 -31.31 -9.58 -8.74
C LEU A 797 -32.24 -10.62 -9.38
N ASN A 798 -31.90 -11.07 -10.59
CA ASN A 798 -32.60 -12.18 -11.24
C ASN A 798 -32.26 -13.51 -10.57
N ASN A 799 -31.02 -13.65 -10.10
CA ASN A 799 -30.53 -14.85 -9.43
C ASN A 799 -29.32 -14.56 -8.54
N ILE A 800 -29.24 -15.31 -7.44
CA ILE A 800 -28.08 -15.41 -6.55
C ILE A 800 -27.59 -16.86 -6.56
N SER A 801 -26.54 -17.12 -7.35
CA SER A 801 -25.94 -18.45 -7.47
C SER A 801 -24.77 -18.68 -6.53
N TYR A 802 -24.73 -19.90 -5.98
CA TYR A 802 -23.63 -20.39 -5.15
C TYR A 802 -23.35 -21.85 -5.44
N GLY A 803 -22.10 -22.27 -5.23
CA GLY A 803 -21.66 -23.63 -5.49
C GLY A 803 -20.24 -23.90 -4.98
N GLY A 804 -19.78 -25.13 -5.14
CA GLY A 804 -18.47 -25.60 -4.66
C GLY A 804 -18.38 -25.91 -3.16
N LEU A 805 -19.29 -25.37 -2.36
CA LEU A 805 -19.52 -25.70 -0.95
C LEU A 805 -21.04 -25.67 -0.66
N PRO A 806 -21.53 -26.38 0.38
CA PRO A 806 -22.86 -26.14 0.89
C PRO A 806 -22.97 -24.73 1.49
N LEU A 807 -24.12 -24.10 1.35
CA LEU A 807 -24.46 -22.88 2.08
C LEU A 807 -24.90 -23.25 3.50
N ASP A 808 -24.65 -22.35 4.46
CA ASP A 808 -25.14 -22.53 5.82
C ASP A 808 -26.67 -22.68 5.79
N ARG A 809 -27.19 -23.71 6.48
CA ARG A 809 -28.62 -24.05 6.43
C ARG A 809 -29.50 -22.93 6.99
N THR A 810 -29.03 -22.22 8.01
CA THR A 810 -29.80 -21.13 8.62
C THR A 810 -29.79 -19.89 7.74
N ASP A 811 -28.68 -19.59 7.08
CA ASP A 811 -28.56 -18.52 6.09
C ASP A 811 -29.40 -18.82 4.84
N GLU A 812 -29.36 -20.04 4.33
CA GLU A 812 -30.15 -20.47 3.19
C GLU A 812 -31.66 -20.39 3.49
N ALA A 813 -32.11 -20.96 4.61
CA ALA A 813 -33.51 -20.92 5.01
C ALA A 813 -33.99 -19.48 5.22
N TRP A 814 -33.16 -18.63 5.85
CA TRP A 814 -33.48 -17.22 6.00
C TRP A 814 -33.59 -16.50 4.64
N ALA A 815 -32.61 -16.67 3.76
CA ALA A 815 -32.59 -16.01 2.46
C ALA A 815 -33.81 -16.43 1.60
N ARG A 816 -34.17 -17.71 1.60
CA ARG A 816 -35.40 -18.21 0.97
C ARG A 816 -36.65 -17.62 1.62
N SER A 817 -36.69 -17.50 2.96
CA SER A 817 -37.82 -16.86 3.67
C SER A 817 -38.01 -15.39 3.31
N GLN A 818 -36.94 -14.71 2.92
CA GLN A 818 -36.98 -13.33 2.44
C GLN A 818 -37.37 -13.20 0.96
N GLY A 819 -37.54 -14.31 0.23
CA GLY A 819 -37.85 -14.32 -1.19
C GLY A 819 -36.65 -14.03 -2.09
N LEU A 820 -35.41 -14.25 -1.61
CA LEU A 820 -34.22 -14.13 -2.45
C LEU A 820 -34.18 -15.28 -3.48
N PRO A 821 -33.84 -15.01 -4.76
CA PRO A 821 -33.84 -16.01 -5.83
C PRO A 821 -32.56 -16.85 -5.81
N LEU A 822 -32.51 -17.84 -4.91
CA LEU A 822 -31.31 -18.64 -4.69
C LEU A 822 -31.19 -19.81 -5.67
N MET A 823 -30.06 -19.91 -6.36
CA MET A 823 -29.68 -21.07 -7.17
C MET A 823 -28.43 -21.76 -6.61
N SER A 824 -28.61 -22.94 -6.04
CA SER A 824 -27.49 -23.85 -5.79
C SER A 824 -27.02 -24.49 -7.10
N VAL A 825 -25.71 -24.52 -7.30
CA VAL A 825 -25.04 -25.10 -8.46
C VAL A 825 -24.05 -26.16 -7.99
N PHE A 826 -24.13 -27.35 -8.60
CA PHE A 826 -23.23 -28.46 -8.35
C PHE A 826 -22.42 -28.75 -9.62
N GLY A 827 -21.10 -28.70 -9.47
CA GLY A 827 -20.17 -28.93 -10.56
C GLY A 827 -18.72 -29.03 -10.07
N PRO A 828 -18.06 -30.18 -10.23
CA PRO A 828 -16.64 -30.32 -9.96
C PRO A 828 -15.82 -29.77 -11.14
N THR A 829 -14.53 -29.49 -10.91
CA THR A 829 -13.62 -28.94 -11.93
C THR A 829 -13.55 -29.82 -13.17
N GLU A 830 -13.62 -31.13 -12.99
CA GLU A 830 -13.53 -32.15 -14.03
C GLU A 830 -14.74 -32.13 -15.00
N LEU A 831 -15.90 -31.60 -14.59
CA LEU A 831 -17.17 -31.80 -15.30
C LEU A 831 -17.95 -30.52 -15.62
N SER A 832 -17.53 -29.37 -15.07
CA SER A 832 -18.30 -28.11 -15.11
C SER A 832 -19.64 -28.26 -14.39
N ILE A 833 -20.63 -27.43 -14.72
CA ILE A 833 -21.98 -27.47 -14.15
C ILE A 833 -22.69 -28.77 -14.54
N LEU A 834 -23.00 -29.60 -13.55
CA LEU A 834 -23.74 -30.86 -13.73
C LEU A 834 -25.19 -30.74 -13.31
N LEU A 835 -25.44 -30.10 -12.18
CA LEU A 835 -26.77 -29.95 -11.62
C LEU A 835 -26.96 -28.53 -11.10
N PHE A 836 -28.19 -28.03 -11.14
CA PHE A 836 -28.56 -26.76 -10.55
C PHE A 836 -29.98 -26.85 -9.99
N SER A 837 -30.29 -25.98 -9.03
CA SER A 837 -31.66 -25.81 -8.53
C SER A 837 -32.36 -24.70 -9.28
N ASP A 838 -33.70 -24.76 -9.34
CA ASP A 838 -34.48 -23.71 -9.99
C ASP A 838 -34.71 -22.53 -9.01
N PRO A 839 -34.19 -21.31 -9.29
CA PRO A 839 -34.42 -20.17 -8.41
C PRO A 839 -35.88 -19.73 -8.37
N LYS A 840 -36.71 -20.08 -9.36
CA LYS A 840 -38.16 -19.81 -9.36
C LYS A 840 -38.91 -20.77 -8.44
N GLU A 841 -38.52 -22.05 -8.41
CA GLU A 841 -39.05 -23.00 -7.43
C GLU A 841 -38.53 -22.69 -6.02
N ASN A 842 -37.30 -22.18 -5.91
CA ASN A 842 -36.64 -21.77 -4.68
C ASN A 842 -36.60 -22.88 -3.59
N THR A 843 -36.55 -24.15 -4.00
CA THR A 843 -36.58 -25.34 -3.12
C THR A 843 -35.21 -25.89 -2.74
N GLY A 844 -34.17 -25.54 -3.50
CA GLY A 844 -32.82 -26.10 -3.35
C GLY A 844 -32.65 -27.51 -3.92
N TYR A 845 -33.68 -28.10 -4.56
CA TYR A 845 -33.58 -29.40 -5.20
C TYR A 845 -32.85 -29.31 -6.54
N PHE A 846 -31.85 -30.17 -6.73
CA PHE A 846 -31.06 -30.22 -7.94
C PHE A 846 -31.80 -30.92 -9.09
N LYS A 847 -31.61 -30.42 -10.30
CA LYS A 847 -31.98 -31.06 -11.56
C LYS A 847 -30.82 -30.98 -12.55
N PRO A 848 -30.67 -31.97 -13.45
CA PRO A 848 -29.71 -31.88 -14.54
C PRO A 848 -30.17 -30.86 -15.61
N PRO A 849 -29.24 -30.21 -16.34
CA PRO A 849 -29.54 -29.46 -17.55
C PRO A 849 -30.28 -30.29 -18.60
N PRO A 850 -31.08 -29.67 -19.48
CA PRO A 850 -31.70 -30.35 -20.61
C PRO A 850 -30.67 -31.16 -21.42
N ASN A 851 -31.07 -32.33 -21.91
CA ASN A 851 -30.24 -33.22 -22.74
C ASN A 851 -28.95 -33.76 -22.08
N SER A 852 -28.84 -33.66 -20.75
CA SER A 852 -27.74 -34.28 -20.01
C SER A 852 -27.74 -35.80 -20.15
N LYS A 853 -26.54 -36.40 -20.27
CA LYS A 853 -26.35 -37.86 -20.36
C LYS A 853 -25.88 -38.50 -19.06
N TYR A 854 -26.10 -37.83 -17.93
CA TYR A 854 -25.63 -38.29 -16.63
C TYR A 854 -26.49 -39.45 -16.11
N GLN A 855 -25.85 -40.37 -15.38
CA GLN A 855 -26.51 -41.54 -14.82
C GLN A 855 -26.54 -41.42 -13.30
N PHE A 856 -27.71 -41.63 -12.71
CA PHE A 856 -27.86 -41.79 -11.26
C PHE A 856 -27.92 -43.29 -10.96
N VAL A 857 -26.78 -43.86 -10.56
CA VAL A 857 -26.59 -45.30 -10.41
C VAL A 857 -26.80 -45.70 -8.93
N PRO A 858 -27.72 -46.62 -8.62
CA PRO A 858 -27.89 -47.13 -7.26
C PRO A 858 -26.63 -47.85 -6.76
N LEU A 859 -26.32 -47.70 -5.48
CA LEU A 859 -25.24 -48.48 -4.86
C LEU A 859 -25.70 -49.92 -4.60
N GLU A 860 -24.84 -50.90 -4.87
CA GLU A 860 -25.19 -52.35 -4.82
C GLU A 860 -25.57 -52.83 -3.39
N ASP A 861 -25.14 -52.13 -2.33
CA ASP A 861 -25.29 -52.52 -0.91
C ASP A 861 -26.33 -51.70 -0.12
N ASP A 862 -27.43 -51.24 -0.75
CA ASP A 862 -28.38 -50.32 -0.11
C ASP A 862 -29.46 -50.99 0.78
N ILE A 863 -29.13 -52.14 1.37
CA ILE A 863 -30.03 -52.88 2.26
C ILE A 863 -29.92 -52.29 3.67
N GLY A 864 -30.53 -51.12 3.93
CA GLY A 864 -30.87 -50.71 5.29
C GLY A 864 -30.66 -49.24 5.70
N SER A 865 -30.39 -48.32 4.76
CA SER A 865 -30.31 -46.86 5.04
C SER A 865 -31.68 -46.18 5.14
N GLY A 866 -32.74 -46.82 4.63
CA GLY A 866 -34.11 -46.26 4.54
C GLY A 866 -34.33 -45.27 3.39
N GLU A 867 -33.27 -44.85 2.69
CA GLU A 867 -33.32 -43.95 1.52
C GLU A 867 -32.43 -44.51 0.40
N ARG A 868 -32.93 -44.57 -0.85
CA ARG A 868 -32.17 -45.12 -1.97
C ARG A 868 -31.05 -44.16 -2.41
N LEU A 869 -29.79 -44.49 -2.13
CA LEU A 869 -28.62 -43.68 -2.48
C LEU A 869 -28.20 -43.92 -3.93
N LEU A 870 -28.01 -42.84 -4.68
CA LEU A 870 -27.63 -42.83 -6.09
C LEU A 870 -26.29 -42.11 -6.27
N GLU A 871 -25.31 -42.77 -6.87
CA GLU A 871 -24.08 -42.12 -7.33
C GLU A 871 -24.32 -41.41 -8.66
N LEU A 872 -23.82 -40.17 -8.79
CA LEU A 872 -23.77 -39.49 -10.08
C LEU A 872 -22.57 -39.97 -10.90
N VAL A 873 -22.82 -40.59 -12.05
CA VAL A 873 -21.81 -41.15 -12.96
C VAL A 873 -21.92 -40.51 -14.34
N VAL A 874 -20.77 -40.13 -14.91
CA VAL A 874 -20.69 -39.53 -16.26
C VAL A 874 -20.08 -40.53 -17.23
N PRO A 875 -20.85 -41.01 -18.24
CA PRO A 875 -20.38 -42.01 -19.17
C PRO A 875 -19.51 -41.41 -20.29
N PRO A 876 -18.67 -42.20 -20.99
CA PRO A 876 -17.71 -41.71 -21.99
C PRO A 876 -18.35 -40.98 -23.18
N GLU A 877 -19.60 -41.31 -23.53
CA GLU A 877 -20.38 -40.66 -24.58
C GLU A 877 -20.94 -39.29 -24.19
N ALA A 878 -20.89 -38.92 -22.90
CA ALA A 878 -21.23 -37.58 -22.44
C ALA A 878 -20.24 -36.56 -23.03
N PRO A 879 -20.72 -35.42 -23.58
CA PRO A 879 -19.83 -34.43 -24.18
C PRO A 879 -18.80 -33.83 -23.22
N ASN A 880 -19.15 -33.69 -21.94
CA ASN A 880 -18.28 -33.25 -20.85
C ASN A 880 -17.63 -34.39 -20.06
N CYS A 881 -17.61 -35.63 -20.56
CA CYS A 881 -16.81 -36.66 -19.92
C CYS A 881 -15.32 -36.21 -19.91
N PRO A 882 -14.63 -36.22 -18.75
CA PRO A 882 -13.32 -35.58 -18.60
C PRO A 882 -12.26 -36.31 -19.41
N HIS A 883 -11.04 -35.77 -19.46
CA HIS A 883 -9.92 -36.44 -20.13
C HIS A 883 -9.74 -37.88 -19.62
N SER A 884 -9.31 -38.80 -20.49
CA SER A 884 -9.22 -40.25 -20.17
C SER A 884 -8.34 -40.54 -18.95
N SER A 885 -7.35 -39.69 -18.67
CA SER A 885 -6.50 -39.77 -17.47
C SER A 885 -7.23 -39.63 -16.13
N LEU A 886 -8.48 -39.14 -16.14
CA LEU A 886 -9.30 -38.96 -14.95
C LEU A 886 -10.41 -40.01 -14.82
N ARG A 887 -10.59 -40.86 -15.84
CA ARG A 887 -11.68 -41.86 -15.87
C ARG A 887 -11.27 -43.12 -15.14
N SER A 888 -12.27 -43.84 -14.64
CA SER A 888 -12.12 -45.19 -14.08
C SER A 888 -11.79 -46.21 -15.18
N ALA A 889 -11.40 -47.42 -14.76
CA ALA A 889 -11.01 -48.51 -15.68
C ALA A 889 -12.14 -48.94 -16.64
N ASP A 890 -13.41 -48.71 -16.27
CA ASP A 890 -14.58 -48.96 -17.12
C ASP A 890 -14.83 -47.85 -18.16
N GLY A 891 -13.97 -46.83 -18.20
CA GLY A 891 -14.05 -45.70 -19.10
C GLY A 891 -15.07 -44.62 -18.67
N LYS A 892 -15.77 -44.79 -17.55
CA LYS A 892 -16.68 -43.78 -16.98
C LYS A 892 -15.95 -42.89 -16.00
N PHE A 893 -16.56 -41.75 -15.66
CA PHE A 893 -16.12 -40.92 -14.55
C PHE A 893 -17.11 -41.06 -13.38
N HIS A 894 -16.61 -41.65 -12.30
CA HIS A 894 -17.33 -41.79 -11.03
C HIS A 894 -17.04 -40.55 -10.18
N THR A 895 -18.07 -39.74 -9.93
CA THR A 895 -17.90 -38.52 -9.12
C THR A 895 -17.62 -38.86 -7.65
N GLY A 896 -18.14 -39.99 -7.19
CA GLY A 896 -18.21 -40.36 -5.78
C GLY A 896 -19.19 -39.49 -4.99
N ASP A 897 -20.00 -38.65 -5.62
CA ASP A 897 -21.01 -37.80 -4.98
C ASP A 897 -22.38 -38.50 -5.00
N LEU A 898 -23.01 -38.55 -3.84
CA LEU A 898 -24.25 -39.31 -3.62
C LEU A 898 -25.47 -38.39 -3.53
N PHE A 899 -26.60 -38.86 -4.04
CA PHE A 899 -27.86 -38.16 -4.10
C PHE A 899 -29.03 -39.06 -3.71
N VAL A 900 -30.13 -38.45 -3.28
CA VAL A 900 -31.45 -39.10 -3.17
C VAL A 900 -32.42 -38.38 -4.09
N GLU A 901 -33.20 -39.15 -4.84
CA GLU A 901 -34.30 -38.64 -5.64
C GLU A 901 -35.53 -38.42 -4.76
N VAL A 902 -35.91 -37.17 -4.54
CA VAL A 902 -37.04 -36.79 -3.66
C VAL A 902 -38.35 -36.62 -4.43
N ALA A 903 -38.25 -36.38 -5.73
CA ALA A 903 -39.34 -36.38 -6.70
C ALA A 903 -38.74 -36.69 -8.09
N PRO A 904 -39.55 -37.11 -9.09
CA PRO A 904 -39.03 -37.46 -10.41
C PRO A 904 -38.11 -36.37 -11.00
N GLY A 905 -36.84 -36.70 -11.19
CA GLY A 905 -35.81 -35.78 -11.70
C GLY A 905 -35.42 -34.63 -10.75
N ARG A 906 -35.66 -34.79 -9.44
CA ARG A 906 -35.28 -33.82 -8.38
C ARG A 906 -34.44 -34.52 -7.32
N TYR A 907 -33.24 -34.00 -7.08
CA TYR A 907 -32.21 -34.65 -6.27
C TYR A 907 -31.75 -33.79 -5.11
N VAL A 908 -31.43 -34.43 -3.99
CA VAL A 908 -30.81 -33.81 -2.80
C VAL A 908 -29.43 -34.43 -2.58
N PRO A 909 -28.37 -33.63 -2.37
CA PRO A 909 -27.04 -34.16 -2.14
C PRO A 909 -26.95 -34.81 -0.76
N LYS A 910 -26.28 -35.96 -0.70
CA LYS A 910 -26.02 -36.73 0.52
C LYS A 910 -24.52 -36.85 0.83
N GLY A 911 -23.72 -35.96 0.25
CA GLY A 911 -22.27 -35.90 0.44
C GLY A 911 -21.50 -36.92 -0.42
N ARG A 912 -20.19 -37.04 -0.16
CA ARG A 912 -19.32 -37.99 -0.87
C ARG A 912 -19.47 -39.39 -0.28
N ASN A 913 -19.31 -40.41 -1.11
CA ASN A 913 -19.29 -41.81 -0.69
C ASN A 913 -18.23 -42.07 0.40
N ASP A 914 -17.10 -41.36 0.40
CA ASP A 914 -16.09 -41.43 1.47
C ASP A 914 -16.56 -40.92 2.85
N ASN A 915 -17.69 -40.21 2.92
CA ASN A 915 -18.35 -39.78 4.17
C ASN A 915 -19.37 -40.81 4.70
N TRP A 916 -19.60 -41.88 3.95
CA TRP A 916 -20.45 -42.98 4.38
C TRP A 916 -19.56 -44.15 4.79
N ILE A 917 -19.49 -44.42 6.08
CA ILE A 917 -18.78 -45.59 6.59
C ILE A 917 -19.75 -46.76 6.74
N LYS A 918 -19.27 -47.98 6.50
CA LYS A 918 -20.02 -49.19 6.86
C LYS A 918 -19.73 -49.53 8.31
N MET A 919 -20.77 -49.76 9.10
CA MET A 919 -20.66 -50.22 10.48
C MET A 919 -20.50 -51.74 10.52
N GLU A 920 -20.27 -52.32 11.70
CA GLU A 920 -20.12 -53.77 11.90
C GLU A 920 -21.28 -54.59 11.30
N THR A 921 -22.50 -54.04 11.34
CA THR A 921 -23.71 -54.66 10.76
C THR A 921 -23.78 -54.53 9.23
N ALA A 922 -22.71 -54.08 8.57
CA ALA A 922 -22.62 -53.71 7.16
C ALA A 922 -23.58 -52.58 6.72
N LEU A 923 -24.35 -52.02 7.65
CA LEU A 923 -25.22 -50.87 7.42
C LEU A 923 -24.39 -49.59 7.35
N ARG A 924 -24.84 -48.63 6.55
CA ARG A 924 -24.14 -47.36 6.36
C ARG A 924 -24.44 -46.36 7.48
N CYS A 925 -23.45 -45.56 7.84
CA CYS A 925 -23.54 -44.45 8.78
C CYS A 925 -23.11 -43.15 8.10
N ASP A 926 -23.97 -42.12 8.18
CA ASP A 926 -23.70 -40.80 7.63
C ASP A 926 -22.87 -39.97 8.62
N THR A 927 -21.55 -40.12 8.51
CA THR A 927 -20.60 -39.41 9.39
C THR A 927 -20.69 -37.90 9.25
N GLY A 928 -20.91 -37.40 8.02
CA GLY A 928 -20.95 -35.97 7.73
C GLY A 928 -22.13 -35.26 8.40
N SER A 929 -23.30 -35.90 8.44
CA SER A 929 -24.45 -35.33 9.15
C SER A 929 -24.27 -35.33 10.68
N ILE A 930 -23.54 -36.29 11.24
CA ILE A 930 -23.19 -36.30 12.67
C ILE A 930 -22.20 -35.17 12.99
N GLU A 931 -21.15 -35.04 12.18
CA GLU A 931 -20.16 -33.95 12.27
C GLU A 931 -20.83 -32.57 12.21
N ALA A 932 -21.74 -32.38 11.24
CA ALA A 932 -22.52 -31.15 11.10
C ALA A 932 -23.38 -30.87 12.34
N ASN A 933 -24.06 -31.89 12.88
CA ASN A 933 -24.88 -31.71 14.08
C ASN A 933 -24.04 -31.25 15.29
N VAL A 934 -22.85 -31.84 15.49
CA VAL A 934 -21.93 -31.42 16.56
C VAL A 934 -21.53 -29.96 16.37
N MET A 935 -21.16 -29.53 15.16
CA MET A 935 -20.79 -28.14 14.91
C MET A 935 -21.96 -27.17 15.08
N ASP A 936 -23.17 -27.54 14.66
CA ASP A 936 -24.37 -26.71 14.79
C ASP A 936 -24.72 -26.46 16.27
N THR A 937 -24.56 -27.46 17.14
CA THR A 937 -24.96 -27.36 18.54
C THR A 937 -23.84 -26.93 19.49
N CYS A 938 -22.58 -27.17 19.11
CA CYS A 938 -21.42 -27.01 19.99
C CYS A 938 -20.30 -26.15 19.38
N GLY A 939 -20.36 -25.80 18.09
CA GLY A 939 -19.29 -25.09 17.39
C GLY A 939 -19.13 -23.62 17.75
N ASN A 940 -20.12 -23.01 18.44
CA ASN A 940 -20.04 -21.62 18.87
C ASN A 940 -19.18 -21.44 20.13
N ASP A 941 -19.18 -22.41 21.04
CA ASP A 941 -18.62 -22.27 22.39
C ASP A 941 -17.72 -23.43 22.83
N LEU A 942 -17.97 -24.66 22.39
CA LEU A 942 -17.28 -25.85 22.91
C LEU A 942 -16.27 -26.47 21.94
N VAL A 943 -16.62 -26.57 20.66
CA VAL A 943 -15.88 -27.36 19.66
C VAL A 943 -15.28 -26.44 18.58
N SER A 944 -13.99 -26.62 18.31
CA SER A 944 -13.26 -25.94 17.24
C SER A 944 -13.31 -26.74 15.94
N ALA A 945 -13.17 -28.07 16.04
CA ALA A 945 -13.29 -28.99 14.90
C ALA A 945 -13.77 -30.38 15.34
N VAL A 946 -14.35 -31.13 14.40
CA VAL A 946 -14.90 -32.47 14.64
C VAL A 946 -14.66 -33.38 13.43
N VAL A 947 -14.49 -34.68 13.70
CA VAL A 947 -14.53 -35.74 12.69
C VAL A 947 -15.16 -36.99 13.30
N VAL A 948 -15.97 -37.71 12.52
CA VAL A 948 -16.61 -38.97 12.93
C VAL A 948 -15.97 -40.12 12.18
N VAL A 949 -15.61 -41.17 12.94
CA VAL A 949 -14.93 -42.38 12.47
C VAL A 949 -15.61 -43.63 13.03
N GLY A 950 -15.13 -44.81 12.68
CA GLY A 950 -15.61 -46.09 13.24
C GLY A 950 -16.02 -47.11 12.17
N ALA A 951 -15.35 -47.11 11.02
CA ALA A 951 -15.64 -48.09 9.98
C ALA A 951 -15.45 -49.53 10.52
N GLY A 952 -16.47 -50.37 10.30
CA GLY A 952 -16.52 -51.76 10.78
C GLY A 952 -16.75 -51.92 12.29
N ARG A 953 -17.11 -50.85 13.01
CA ARG A 953 -17.32 -50.88 14.47
C ARG A 953 -18.82 -50.96 14.83
N PRO A 954 -19.18 -51.36 16.07
CA PRO A 954 -20.58 -51.47 16.49
C PRO A 954 -21.35 -50.13 16.49
N CYS A 955 -20.66 -49.03 16.79
CA CYS A 955 -21.18 -47.67 16.82
C CYS A 955 -20.10 -46.68 16.34
N PRO A 956 -20.44 -45.44 15.95
CA PRO A 956 -19.44 -44.46 15.52
C PRO A 956 -18.71 -43.81 16.72
N THR A 957 -17.53 -43.25 16.46
CA THR A 957 -16.75 -42.44 17.42
C THR A 957 -16.60 -41.01 16.90
N VAL A 958 -16.78 -40.03 17.79
CA VAL A 958 -16.60 -38.60 17.49
C VAL A 958 -15.26 -38.14 18.06
N PHE A 959 -14.35 -37.65 17.22
CA PHE A 959 -13.17 -36.91 17.66
C PHE A 959 -13.45 -35.42 17.61
N ILE A 960 -13.07 -34.69 18.66
CA ILE A 960 -13.23 -33.23 18.74
C ILE A 960 -11.94 -32.53 19.20
N GLU A 961 -11.68 -31.37 18.61
CA GLU A 961 -10.71 -30.39 19.09
C GLU A 961 -11.47 -29.32 19.90
N PRO A 962 -11.19 -29.11 21.20
CA PRO A 962 -11.92 -28.18 22.04
C PRO A 962 -11.58 -26.72 21.68
N LYS A 963 -12.50 -25.76 21.84
CA LYS A 963 -12.18 -24.33 21.66
C LYS A 963 -11.22 -23.77 22.71
N ASN A 964 -11.31 -24.27 23.94
CA ASN A 964 -10.44 -23.87 25.05
C ASN A 964 -9.46 -25.01 25.34
N GLU A 965 -8.20 -24.86 24.91
CA GLU A 965 -7.16 -25.88 25.13
C GLU A 965 -6.77 -26.09 26.58
N SER A 966 -6.94 -25.08 27.45
CA SER A 966 -6.61 -25.20 28.90
C SER A 966 -7.37 -26.33 29.61
N ILE A 967 -8.42 -26.86 28.98
CA ILE A 967 -9.17 -28.02 29.48
C ILE A 967 -8.38 -29.34 29.41
N LEU A 968 -7.29 -29.39 28.62
CA LEU A 968 -6.41 -30.54 28.47
C LEU A 968 -5.23 -30.53 29.45
N ASP A 969 -4.86 -29.36 29.97
CA ASP A 969 -3.73 -29.15 30.89
C ASP A 969 -4.10 -29.27 32.38
N SER A 970 -5.38 -29.49 32.68
CA SER A 970 -5.85 -29.57 34.07
C SER A 970 -5.58 -30.96 34.64
N ASP A 971 -4.87 -31.04 35.78
CA ASP A 971 -4.46 -32.27 36.50
C ASP A 971 -5.63 -33.18 36.99
N GLY A 972 -6.84 -33.01 36.48
CA GLY A 972 -8.02 -33.78 36.82
C GLY A 972 -8.55 -34.61 35.64
N ASN A 973 -7.87 -35.68 35.24
CA ASN A 973 -8.40 -36.68 34.28
C ASN A 973 -9.30 -37.75 34.95
N GLY A 974 -9.88 -37.43 36.10
CA GLY A 974 -10.85 -38.30 36.79
C GLY A 974 -12.24 -38.30 36.15
N PRO A 975 -13.17 -39.15 36.63
CA PRO A 975 -14.54 -39.23 36.11
C PRO A 975 -15.33 -37.92 36.20
N GLU A 976 -14.93 -36.98 37.06
CA GLU A 976 -15.51 -35.62 37.19
C GLU A 976 -14.59 -34.50 36.65
N GLY A 977 -13.60 -34.87 35.83
CA GLY A 977 -12.62 -33.97 35.24
C GLY A 977 -13.18 -32.98 34.20
N PRO A 978 -12.45 -31.90 33.88
CA PRO A 978 -12.88 -30.92 32.86
C PRO A 978 -13.15 -31.54 31.49
N VAL A 979 -12.34 -32.53 31.07
CA VAL A 979 -12.55 -33.28 29.82
C VAL A 979 -13.84 -34.12 29.87
N SER A 980 -14.11 -34.79 30.99
CA SER A 980 -15.35 -35.58 31.18
C SER A 980 -16.59 -34.68 31.15
N LYS A 981 -16.51 -33.48 31.74
CA LYS A 981 -17.58 -32.47 31.66
C LYS A 981 -17.82 -32.02 30.23
N LEU A 982 -16.77 -31.72 29.46
CA LEU A 982 -16.90 -31.35 28.05
C LEU A 982 -17.57 -32.45 27.22
N LYS A 983 -17.17 -33.72 27.39
CA LYS A 983 -17.79 -34.86 26.70
C LYS A 983 -19.29 -34.95 27.03
N ASN A 984 -19.65 -34.80 28.29
CA ASN A 984 -21.05 -34.83 28.73
C ASN A 984 -21.88 -33.67 28.18
N ASP A 985 -21.32 -32.45 28.16
CA ASP A 985 -22.00 -31.28 27.61
C ASP A 985 -22.26 -31.42 26.10
N ILE A 986 -21.27 -31.93 25.34
CA ILE A 986 -21.43 -32.24 23.92
C ILE A 986 -22.50 -33.33 23.74
N PHE A 987 -22.40 -34.43 24.49
CA PHE A 987 -23.34 -35.56 24.44
C PHE A 987 -24.79 -35.13 24.68
N GLN A 988 -25.02 -34.30 25.70
CA GLN A 988 -26.35 -33.77 25.99
C GLN A 988 -26.93 -32.92 24.85
N ARG A 989 -26.10 -32.08 24.23
CA ARG A 989 -26.53 -31.18 23.14
C ARG A 989 -26.86 -31.93 21.84
N ILE A 990 -26.14 -33.00 21.51
CA ILE A 990 -26.38 -33.80 20.30
C ILE A 990 -27.48 -34.86 20.47
N ALA A 991 -27.86 -35.21 21.71
CA ALA A 991 -28.84 -36.26 21.99
C ALA A 991 -30.18 -36.15 21.22
N PRO A 992 -30.79 -34.95 21.01
CA PRO A 992 -32.03 -34.83 20.24
C PRO A 992 -31.92 -35.28 18.77
N PHE A 993 -30.74 -35.16 18.18
CA PHE A 993 -30.45 -35.60 16.82
C PHE A 993 -30.29 -37.13 16.76
N HIS A 994 -29.49 -37.69 17.68
CA HIS A 994 -29.22 -39.14 17.70
C HIS A 994 -30.44 -39.98 18.08
N LYS A 995 -31.36 -39.48 18.92
CA LYS A 995 -32.63 -40.18 19.22
C LYS A 995 -33.45 -40.58 17.98
N ARG A 996 -33.27 -39.87 16.86
CA ARG A 996 -34.00 -40.09 15.59
C ARG A 996 -33.23 -40.93 14.57
N ARG A 997 -31.99 -41.34 14.89
CA ARG A 997 -31.12 -42.14 14.01
C ARG A 997 -31.30 -43.65 14.27
N TYR A 998 -30.82 -44.50 13.36
CA TYR A 998 -30.73 -45.94 13.62
C TYR A 998 -29.64 -46.25 14.65
N MET A 999 -29.77 -47.37 15.38
CA MET A 999 -28.86 -47.72 16.49
C MET A 999 -27.38 -47.71 16.09
N HIS A 1000 -27.04 -48.20 14.88
CA HIS A 1000 -25.67 -48.24 14.37
C HIS A 1000 -25.11 -46.86 13.97
N GLU A 1001 -25.92 -45.81 13.97
CA GLU A 1001 -25.50 -44.42 13.69
C GLU A 1001 -25.50 -43.52 14.94
N ARG A 1002 -25.86 -44.07 16.11
CA ARG A 1002 -26.00 -43.28 17.34
C ARG A 1002 -24.70 -43.17 18.11
N ILE A 1003 -24.49 -41.98 18.66
CA ILE A 1003 -23.60 -41.78 19.79
C ILE A 1003 -24.48 -41.91 21.04
N ASP A 1004 -24.52 -43.11 21.62
CA ASP A 1004 -25.33 -43.43 22.81
C ASP A 1004 -24.53 -43.41 24.12
N ASP A 1005 -23.20 -43.21 24.03
CA ASP A 1005 -22.31 -43.14 25.19
C ASP A 1005 -21.32 -41.96 25.06
N PRO A 1006 -21.16 -41.09 26.08
CA PRO A 1006 -20.18 -40.01 26.06
C PRO A 1006 -18.72 -40.51 25.92
N ARG A 1007 -18.43 -41.78 26.25
CA ARG A 1007 -17.11 -42.40 26.01
C ARG A 1007 -16.75 -42.46 24.52
N SER A 1008 -17.75 -42.52 23.63
CA SER A 1008 -17.56 -42.47 22.18
C SER A 1008 -17.21 -41.07 21.66
N ILE A 1009 -17.07 -40.07 22.53
CA ILE A 1009 -16.52 -38.76 22.23
C ILE A 1009 -15.08 -38.72 22.73
N LEU A 1010 -14.11 -38.57 21.84
CA LEU A 1010 -12.69 -38.45 22.13
C LEU A 1010 -12.24 -37.00 21.92
N VAL A 1011 -11.58 -36.43 22.93
CA VAL A 1011 -11.08 -35.05 22.91
C VAL A 1011 -9.59 -35.10 22.65
N VAL A 1012 -9.13 -34.32 21.68
CA VAL A 1012 -7.71 -34.22 21.30
C VAL A 1012 -7.26 -32.75 21.26
N PRO A 1013 -5.95 -32.45 21.41
CA PRO A 1013 -5.44 -31.08 21.30
C PRO A 1013 -5.72 -30.45 19.94
N GLN A 1014 -5.80 -29.12 19.86
CA GLN A 1014 -6.09 -28.47 18.58
C GLN A 1014 -4.97 -28.72 17.57
N GLY A 1015 -5.36 -28.88 16.30
CA GLY A 1015 -4.41 -29.12 15.20
C GLY A 1015 -3.83 -30.53 15.14
N THR A 1016 -4.20 -31.43 16.07
CA THR A 1016 -3.70 -32.82 16.07
C THR A 1016 -4.46 -33.73 15.12
N LEU A 1017 -5.69 -33.38 14.73
CA LEU A 1017 -6.42 -34.15 13.73
C LEU A 1017 -5.72 -34.02 12.36
N PRO A 1018 -5.34 -35.13 11.70
CA PRO A 1018 -4.67 -35.08 10.40
C PRO A 1018 -5.50 -34.31 9.36
N ARG A 1019 -4.95 -33.22 8.81
CA ARG A 1019 -5.63 -32.35 7.84
C ARG A 1019 -4.97 -32.37 6.47
N THR A 1020 -5.72 -31.98 5.44
CA THR A 1020 -5.17 -31.70 4.11
C THR A 1020 -4.33 -30.41 4.17
N PRO A 1021 -3.08 -30.39 3.67
CA PRO A 1021 -2.18 -29.24 3.79
C PRO A 1021 -2.74 -27.92 3.25
N THR A 1022 -3.52 -27.97 2.16
CA THR A 1022 -3.99 -26.76 1.46
C THR A 1022 -5.40 -26.31 1.87
N LYS A 1023 -6.29 -27.25 2.22
CA LYS A 1023 -7.72 -26.95 2.50
C LYS A 1023 -8.07 -27.02 3.98
N GLY A 1024 -7.17 -27.52 4.83
CA GLY A 1024 -7.44 -27.68 6.26
C GLY A 1024 -8.52 -28.71 6.61
N ASN A 1025 -9.03 -29.48 5.64
CA ASN A 1025 -10.05 -30.51 5.86
C ASN A 1025 -9.46 -31.71 6.61
N ILE A 1026 -10.16 -32.21 7.61
CA ILE A 1026 -9.72 -33.39 8.37
C ILE A 1026 -9.83 -34.65 7.50
N ARG A 1027 -8.79 -35.50 7.52
CA ARG A 1027 -8.66 -36.73 6.74
C ARG A 1027 -9.15 -37.93 7.56
N ARG A 1028 -10.45 -38.25 7.49
CA ARG A 1028 -11.12 -39.31 8.27
C ARG A 1028 -10.37 -40.65 8.33
N LYS A 1029 -9.96 -41.22 7.18
CA LYS A 1029 -9.20 -42.50 7.13
C LYS A 1029 -7.84 -42.41 7.81
N GLU A 1030 -7.21 -41.25 7.77
CA GLU A 1030 -5.92 -41.02 8.41
C GLU A 1030 -6.08 -40.84 9.92
N VAL A 1031 -7.18 -40.22 10.38
CA VAL A 1031 -7.55 -40.17 11.80
C VAL A 1031 -7.72 -41.59 12.35
N GLU A 1032 -8.45 -42.47 11.65
CA GLU A 1032 -8.60 -43.88 12.06
C GLU A 1032 -7.25 -44.60 12.17
N ARG A 1033 -6.31 -44.31 11.25
CA ARG A 1033 -4.97 -44.89 11.25
C ARG A 1033 -4.09 -44.36 12.39
N VAL A 1034 -4.12 -43.05 12.63
CA VAL A 1034 -3.28 -42.39 13.64
C VAL A 1034 -3.76 -42.70 15.05
N PHE A 1035 -5.06 -42.71 15.29
CA PHE A 1035 -5.68 -42.96 16.60
C PHE A 1035 -6.21 -44.39 16.73
N GLN A 1036 -5.59 -45.34 16.02
CA GLN A 1036 -6.01 -46.73 16.02
C GLN A 1036 -5.98 -47.33 17.43
N GLY A 1037 -4.96 -47.02 18.23
CA GLY A 1037 -4.80 -47.53 19.59
C GLY A 1037 -5.91 -47.08 20.53
N GLU A 1038 -6.32 -45.82 20.46
CA GLU A 1038 -7.41 -45.24 21.25
C GLU A 1038 -8.76 -45.82 20.85
N LEU A 1039 -8.97 -46.03 19.54
CA LEU A 1039 -10.17 -46.69 19.03
C LEU A 1039 -10.23 -48.15 19.50
N GLU A 1040 -9.13 -48.91 19.41
CA GLU A 1040 -9.08 -50.28 19.91
C GLU A 1040 -9.35 -50.36 21.42
N ALA A 1041 -8.79 -49.45 22.22
CA ALA A 1041 -9.05 -49.38 23.65
C ALA A 1041 -10.51 -49.03 23.99
N LEU A 1042 -11.16 -48.19 23.17
CA LEU A 1042 -12.57 -47.82 23.32
C LEU A 1042 -13.49 -49.02 23.06
N TYR A 1043 -13.25 -49.77 21.98
CA TYR A 1043 -14.09 -50.90 21.56
C TYR A 1043 -13.74 -52.24 22.21
N ALA A 1044 -12.60 -52.34 22.92
CA ALA A 1044 -12.24 -53.54 23.70
C ALA A 1044 -12.97 -53.64 25.04
N ARG A 1045 -13.77 -52.62 25.40
CA ARG A 1045 -14.59 -52.52 26.62
C ARG A 1045 -16.07 -52.52 26.26
#